data_AF-A0A226NDE4-F1
#
_entry.id   AF-A0A226NDE4-F1
#
_cell.length_a   1.000
_cell.length_b   1.000
_cell.length_c   1.000
_cell.angle_alpha   90.00
_cell.angle_beta   90.00
_cell.angle_gamma   90.00
#
_symmetry.space_group_name_H-M   'P 1'
#
loop_
_entity.id
_entity.type
_entity.pdbx_description
1 polymer ?
#
loop_
_entity_poly.entity_id
_entity_poly.type
_entity_poly.pdbx_seq_one_letter_code
_entity_poly.pdbx_strand_id
1 'polypeptide(L)'
;MSSGHDPVYPEYETEASQTSKLLRKFKETPFVPIGMAGFAMVVGYGLYKLKHRGNMKMSLHLIHMRVAAQGFVVGAITCAMESDINGNERFKSQFKALQVQQQRRLQNLMERKKEKQKGNNGNGKEAFNIPSDLNLFETGQPVTEDDSKRSLEVENEQLQDQLREVRDENCRLYKLVTEKDYEIKQLQKKMQEDRLALSVTTAIVTSFLLVRSLEVENEQLQDQLREVRDENCRLYKLVTEKDYEIKQLQKKMQEDRLALSGTSGLAGDVAATKIVELAKKNREIIAETQSEKAKVKQLNNKVKELERELQTAVEKIHSLGGNDAGIKQSTLKKTEENLAESPEVKALQEKLTTANFKVLEYRNQLQSAKQELKMTQKLLANEVGEDVNIQSLLTNSGSWRGRAQQILVLQSKVRELENQLGQNKSRTSLNEMDEELLALTDPRKCSAQEKNLLKIRSLEKERKEALEKLTVEHDALQKNHEEVKKNLDASKARNRVLCSEVKTLKGQIVTLLEKGKHDDELIDALLSQQKQMQEILKHLSQQDEKNKESQQLLGQHLNNEAQKQNCLIEQLRQMVAEREAKVKELEEEIGQLTLQVVRRNELEKHNCNHFRLAGTDSLDFKVLQTQIAEHKALCQAAEVERDRLLELVTVLQKRVEEGSDKVLEAEKRLQEERRRCVILEQQLEKLQMDPGRITSTQKPPLRSKTGQSAGQSRLSLNMSERKELSAAQLSKLPLESQIEELSTRLVIQLDENEALKAALETTVRKKEEDFKLYQDTMDQVKDIFLQAIRQQKQEKS
;
A
#
# COMPACT_ATOMS: atom_id res chain seq x y z
N MET A 1 -15.53 -44.06 18.65
CA MET A 1 -16.63 -45.04 18.57
C MET A 1 -17.53 -44.60 17.42
N SER A 2 -17.68 -45.43 16.38
CA SER A 2 -18.59 -45.16 15.27
C SER A 2 -19.53 -46.35 15.14
N SER A 3 -20.83 -46.05 15.24
CA SER A 3 -21.98 -46.85 14.85
C SER A 3 -22.74 -45.93 13.88
N GLY A 4 -23.15 -46.26 12.67
CA GLY A 4 -23.59 -47.54 12.10
C GLY A 4 -25.00 -47.28 11.55
N HIS A 5 -25.18 -47.46 10.23
CA HIS A 5 -26.45 -47.51 9.47
C HIS A 5 -27.20 -46.16 9.24
N ASP A 6 -27.79 -45.80 8.09
CA ASP A 6 -28.55 -46.51 7.02
C ASP A 6 -28.40 -45.83 5.61
N PRO A 7 -29.29 -46.05 4.60
CA PRO A 7 -29.32 -47.16 3.64
C PRO A 7 -29.18 -46.69 2.17
N VAL A 8 -29.04 -47.66 1.26
CA VAL A 8 -28.86 -47.49 -0.20
C VAL A 8 -30.22 -47.38 -0.92
N TYR A 9 -30.44 -46.30 -1.69
CA TYR A 9 -31.20 -46.31 -2.95
C TYR A 9 -30.57 -45.31 -3.93
N PRO A 10 -30.37 -45.67 -5.22
CA PRO A 10 -29.68 -44.83 -6.20
C PRO A 10 -30.67 -44.01 -7.02
N GLU A 11 -30.59 -42.69 -6.93
CA GLU A 11 -31.32 -41.80 -7.83
C GLU A 11 -30.33 -40.98 -8.67
N TYR A 12 -30.57 -41.00 -9.98
CA TYR A 12 -29.77 -40.42 -11.04
C TYR A 12 -29.72 -38.89 -10.90
N GLU A 13 -28.57 -38.32 -10.56
CA GLU A 13 -28.19 -36.97 -11.03
C GLU A 13 -26.70 -36.89 -11.32
N THR A 14 -26.42 -36.82 -12.62
CA THR A 14 -25.14 -36.48 -13.23
C THR A 14 -24.70 -35.06 -12.83
N GLU A 15 -23.42 -34.94 -12.44
CA GLU A 15 -22.60 -33.72 -12.26
C GLU A 15 -22.44 -33.07 -10.87
N ALA A 16 -23.26 -33.34 -9.86
CA ALA A 16 -23.07 -32.76 -8.51
C ALA A 16 -22.17 -33.57 -7.52
N SER A 17 -21.54 -34.66 -7.98
CA SER A 17 -21.01 -35.70 -7.06
C SER A 17 -19.54 -35.55 -6.64
N GLN A 18 -18.67 -34.90 -7.42
CA GLN A 18 -17.23 -34.90 -7.11
C GLN A 18 -16.80 -33.79 -6.15
N THR A 19 -17.35 -32.59 -6.32
CA THR A 19 -17.09 -31.43 -5.47
C THR A 19 -17.65 -31.62 -4.06
N SER A 20 -18.84 -32.20 -3.92
CA SER A 20 -19.46 -32.54 -2.64
C SER A 20 -18.68 -33.62 -1.88
N LYS A 21 -18.16 -34.65 -2.58
CA LYS A 21 -17.26 -35.66 -2.00
C LYS A 21 -15.92 -35.05 -1.55
N LEU A 22 -15.35 -34.14 -2.33
CA LEU A 22 -14.12 -33.43 -1.96
C LEU A 22 -14.34 -32.50 -0.77
N LEU A 23 -15.46 -31.78 -0.72
CA LEU A 23 -15.79 -30.87 0.38
C LEU A 23 -16.06 -31.63 1.68
N ARG A 24 -16.71 -32.79 1.60
CA ARG A 24 -16.86 -33.71 2.73
C ARG A 24 -15.51 -34.24 3.22
N LYS A 25 -14.62 -34.64 2.30
CA LYS A 25 -13.24 -35.04 2.64
C LYS A 25 -12.39 -33.90 3.19
N PHE A 26 -12.65 -32.66 2.79
CA PHE A 26 -12.01 -31.46 3.36
C PHE A 26 -12.44 -31.23 4.81
N LYS A 27 -13.72 -31.52 5.11
CA LYS A 27 -14.27 -31.39 6.47
C LYS A 27 -13.86 -32.54 7.39
N GLU A 28 -13.75 -33.76 6.86
CA GLU A 28 -13.37 -34.96 7.64
C GLU A 28 -11.84 -35.09 7.79
N THR A 29 -11.05 -34.70 6.77
CA THR A 29 -9.58 -34.78 6.76
C THR A 29 -8.96 -33.64 5.95
N PRO A 30 -8.88 -32.40 6.47
CA PRO A 30 -8.51 -31.22 5.69
C PRO A 30 -7.12 -31.31 5.06
N PHE A 31 -6.17 -31.99 5.72
CA PHE A 31 -4.79 -32.08 5.28
C PHE A 31 -4.58 -32.94 4.02
N VAL A 32 -5.47 -33.90 3.74
CA VAL A 32 -5.34 -34.79 2.57
C VAL A 32 -5.63 -34.04 1.26
N PRO A 33 -6.75 -33.30 1.12
CA PRO A 33 -6.97 -32.43 -0.04
C PRO A 33 -5.94 -31.31 -0.18
N ILE A 34 -5.44 -30.74 0.93
CA ILE A 34 -4.36 -29.73 0.90
C ILE A 34 -3.06 -30.33 0.34
N GLY A 35 -2.69 -31.54 0.78
CA GLY A 35 -1.55 -32.28 0.24
C GLY A 35 -1.71 -32.60 -1.25
N MET A 36 -2.91 -32.99 -1.69
CA MET A 36 -3.21 -33.24 -3.11
C MET A 36 -3.16 -31.97 -3.97
N ALA A 37 -3.67 -30.85 -3.46
CA ALA A 37 -3.63 -29.56 -4.15
C ALA A 37 -2.19 -29.05 -4.29
N GLY A 38 -1.38 -29.15 -3.23
CA GLY A 38 0.03 -28.79 -3.28
C GLY A 38 0.85 -29.70 -4.19
N PHE A 39 0.55 -31.00 -4.22
CA PHE A 39 1.15 -31.94 -5.19
C PHE A 39 0.86 -31.51 -6.64
N ALA A 40 -0.40 -31.18 -6.96
CA ALA A 40 -0.79 -30.72 -8.29
C ALA A 40 -0.08 -29.41 -8.68
N MET A 41 0.07 -28.47 -7.73
CA MET A 41 0.80 -27.23 -7.94
C MET A 41 2.30 -27.47 -8.23
N VAL A 42 2.97 -28.32 -7.44
CA VAL A 42 4.40 -28.65 -7.63
C VAL A 42 4.65 -29.33 -8.97
N VAL A 43 3.75 -30.25 -9.38
CA VAL A 43 3.83 -30.92 -10.69
C VAL A 43 3.58 -29.93 -11.83
N GLY A 44 2.58 -29.05 -11.70
CA GLY A 44 2.29 -28.01 -12.69
C GLY A 44 3.44 -27.02 -12.87
N TYR A 45 4.04 -26.57 -11.76
CA TYR A 45 5.22 -25.71 -11.78
C TYR A 45 6.44 -26.44 -12.36
N GLY A 46 6.63 -27.72 -12.02
CA GLY A 46 7.68 -28.57 -12.58
C GLY A 46 7.58 -28.71 -14.10
N LEU A 47 6.37 -28.91 -14.64
CA LEU A 47 6.09 -28.98 -16.07
C LEU A 47 6.26 -27.63 -16.78
N TYR A 48 5.83 -26.53 -16.15
CA TYR A 48 6.07 -25.19 -16.67
C TYR A 48 7.57 -24.89 -16.78
N LYS A 49 8.33 -25.26 -15.74
CA LYS A 49 9.80 -25.13 -15.70
C LYS A 49 10.49 -26.09 -16.67
N LEU A 50 9.85 -27.21 -17.06
CA LEU A 50 10.33 -28.09 -18.11
C LEU A 50 10.22 -27.43 -19.50
N LYS A 51 9.19 -26.60 -19.72
CA LYS A 51 8.94 -25.90 -21.00
C LYS A 51 9.84 -24.67 -21.22
N HIS A 52 10.34 -24.06 -20.15
CA HIS A 52 11.24 -22.88 -20.19
C HIS A 52 12.72 -23.22 -19.94
N ARG A 53 13.15 -24.44 -20.26
CA ARG A 53 14.46 -24.97 -19.84
C ARG A 53 15.62 -24.56 -20.75
N GLY A 54 16.76 -24.23 -20.12
CA GLY A 54 18.10 -24.28 -20.71
C GLY A 54 18.70 -25.71 -20.68
N ASN A 55 20.02 -25.83 -20.83
CA ASN A 55 20.78 -27.04 -21.19
C ASN A 55 20.88 -28.18 -20.14
N MET A 56 19.89 -28.34 -19.26
CA MET A 56 19.91 -29.33 -18.17
C MET A 56 19.26 -30.65 -18.62
N LYS A 57 19.92 -31.79 -18.36
CA LYS A 57 19.43 -33.13 -18.77
C LYS A 57 18.02 -33.40 -18.22
N MET A 58 17.14 -33.94 -19.07
CA MET A 58 15.71 -34.14 -18.78
C MET A 58 15.48 -35.12 -17.62
N SER A 59 16.28 -36.18 -17.52
CA SER A 59 16.23 -37.15 -16.43
C SER A 59 16.40 -36.51 -15.05
N LEU A 60 17.33 -35.55 -14.91
CA LEU A 60 17.59 -34.88 -13.64
C LEU A 60 16.45 -33.95 -13.20
N HIS A 61 15.72 -33.33 -14.14
CA HIS A 61 14.51 -32.55 -13.79
C HIS A 61 13.43 -33.41 -13.19
N LEU A 62 13.20 -34.57 -13.82
CA LEU A 62 12.11 -35.45 -13.45
C LEU A 62 12.36 -36.07 -12.08
N ILE A 63 13.64 -36.31 -11.73
CA ILE A 63 14.04 -36.74 -10.38
C ILE A 63 13.75 -35.64 -9.36
N HIS A 64 14.24 -34.41 -9.57
CA HIS A 64 14.01 -33.31 -8.62
C HIS A 64 12.52 -32.97 -8.44
N MET A 65 11.74 -32.97 -9.54
CA MET A 65 10.31 -32.72 -9.48
C MET A 65 9.57 -33.81 -8.69
N ARG A 66 9.91 -35.09 -8.88
CA ARG A 66 9.30 -36.21 -8.13
C ARG A 66 9.64 -36.15 -6.64
N VAL A 67 10.91 -35.90 -6.30
CA VAL A 67 11.36 -35.79 -4.90
C VAL A 67 10.67 -34.62 -4.21
N ALA A 68 10.55 -33.47 -4.88
CA ALA A 68 9.87 -32.30 -4.33
C ALA A 68 8.37 -32.57 -4.10
N ALA A 69 7.70 -33.22 -5.06
CA ALA A 69 6.27 -33.54 -4.95
C ALA A 69 6.00 -34.57 -3.83
N GLN A 70 6.86 -35.59 -3.70
CA GLN A 70 6.79 -36.57 -2.61
C GLN A 70 7.07 -35.94 -1.25
N GLY A 71 8.09 -35.09 -1.15
CA GLY A 71 8.44 -34.38 0.10
C GLY A 71 7.31 -33.50 0.62
N PHE A 72 6.59 -32.81 -0.28
CA PHE A 72 5.46 -31.98 0.10
C PHE A 72 4.29 -32.80 0.68
N VAL A 73 3.95 -33.93 0.05
CA VAL A 73 2.87 -34.81 0.52
C VAL A 73 3.21 -35.44 1.88
N VAL A 74 4.44 -35.93 2.05
CA VAL A 74 4.89 -36.52 3.32
C VAL A 74 4.95 -35.47 4.43
N GLY A 75 5.42 -34.26 4.14
CA GLY A 75 5.42 -33.15 5.10
C GLY A 75 4.01 -32.78 5.57
N ALA A 76 3.04 -32.69 4.66
CA ALA A 76 1.65 -32.38 5.00
C ALA A 76 1.02 -33.46 5.90
N ILE A 77 1.31 -34.75 5.65
CA ILE A 77 0.82 -35.87 6.48
C ILE A 77 1.47 -35.85 7.87
N THR A 78 2.76 -35.49 7.95
CA THR A 78 3.50 -35.45 9.22
C THR A 78 2.96 -34.34 10.14
N CYS A 79 2.76 -33.12 9.61
CA CYS A 79 2.15 -32.03 10.37
C CYS A 79 0.72 -32.33 10.81
N ALA A 80 -0.04 -33.11 10.03
CA ALA A 80 -1.39 -33.53 10.39
C ALA A 80 -1.38 -34.45 11.62
N MET A 81 -0.47 -35.43 11.66
CA MET A 81 -0.34 -36.34 12.81
C MET A 81 0.12 -35.62 14.09
N GLU A 82 0.99 -34.62 13.97
CA GLU A 82 1.45 -33.81 15.12
C GLU A 82 0.32 -32.94 15.71
N SER A 83 -0.56 -32.43 14.85
CA SER A 83 -1.70 -31.60 15.25
C SER A 83 -2.78 -32.41 15.99
N ASP A 84 -3.02 -33.65 15.56
CA ASP A 84 -4.01 -34.55 16.19
C ASP A 84 -3.55 -35.08 17.56
N ILE A 85 -2.24 -35.26 17.78
CA ILE A 85 -1.69 -35.74 19.06
C ILE A 85 -1.77 -34.65 20.14
N ASN A 86 -1.45 -33.40 19.81
CA ASN A 86 -1.46 -32.29 20.78
C ASN A 86 -2.87 -31.88 21.24
N GLY A 87 -3.89 -32.01 20.38
CA GLY A 87 -5.27 -31.71 20.75
C GLY A 87 -5.84 -32.69 21.78
N ASN A 88 -5.51 -33.98 21.66
CA ASN A 88 -6.06 -35.05 22.49
C ASN A 88 -5.47 -35.09 23.92
N GLU A 89 -4.19 -34.76 24.08
CA GLU A 89 -3.51 -34.63 25.38
C GLU A 89 -4.13 -33.53 26.27
N ARG A 90 -4.53 -32.40 25.65
CA ARG A 90 -5.10 -31.24 26.35
C ARG A 90 -6.50 -31.52 26.90
N PHE A 91 -7.33 -32.24 26.13
CA PHE A 91 -8.67 -32.65 26.57
C PHE A 91 -8.62 -33.73 27.65
N LYS A 92 -7.73 -34.72 27.54
CA LYS A 92 -7.54 -35.74 28.60
C LYS A 92 -7.06 -35.13 29.92
N SER A 93 -6.17 -34.16 29.86
CA SER A 93 -5.67 -33.45 31.06
C SER A 93 -6.77 -32.64 31.74
N GLN A 94 -7.64 -31.96 30.97
CA GLN A 94 -8.79 -31.24 31.52
C GLN A 94 -9.84 -32.18 32.13
N PHE A 95 -10.08 -33.34 31.51
CA PHE A 95 -11.05 -34.33 32.04
C PHE A 95 -10.56 -34.98 33.34
N LYS A 96 -9.26 -35.28 33.44
CA LYS A 96 -8.64 -35.85 34.63
C LYS A 96 -8.65 -34.86 35.81
N ALA A 97 -8.45 -33.57 35.55
CA ALA A 97 -8.56 -32.51 36.56
C ALA A 97 -9.99 -32.40 37.14
N LEU A 98 -11.01 -32.52 36.28
CA LEU A 98 -12.41 -32.47 36.70
C LEU A 98 -12.80 -33.69 37.57
N GLN A 99 -12.27 -34.87 37.25
CA GLN A 99 -12.52 -36.11 38.01
C GLN A 99 -11.88 -36.06 39.41
N VAL A 100 -10.67 -35.52 39.52
CA VAL A 100 -9.97 -35.30 40.81
C VAL A 100 -10.72 -34.29 41.69
N GLN A 101 -11.32 -33.26 41.09
CA GLN A 101 -12.11 -32.26 41.83
C GLN A 101 -13.39 -32.86 42.45
N GLN A 102 -14.05 -33.80 41.76
CA GLN A 102 -15.20 -34.51 42.32
C GLN A 102 -14.82 -35.48 43.45
N GLN A 103 -13.72 -36.21 43.30
CA GLN A 103 -13.21 -37.11 44.35
C GLN A 103 -12.86 -36.37 45.64
N ARG A 104 -12.25 -35.18 45.53
CA ARG A 104 -11.91 -34.34 46.69
C ARG A 104 -13.15 -33.81 47.42
N ARG A 105 -14.22 -33.48 46.68
CA ARG A 105 -15.52 -33.12 47.30
C ARG A 105 -16.16 -34.29 48.04
N LEU A 106 -16.05 -35.50 47.50
CA LEU A 106 -16.58 -36.71 48.14
C LEU A 106 -15.81 -37.04 49.42
N GLN A 107 -14.49 -36.88 49.42
CA GLN A 107 -13.62 -37.10 50.58
C GLN A 107 -13.90 -36.11 51.71
N ASN A 108 -14.10 -34.82 51.40
CA ASN A 108 -14.48 -33.82 52.40
C ASN A 108 -15.87 -34.08 53.00
N LEU A 109 -16.79 -34.68 52.23
CA LEU A 109 -18.09 -35.13 52.75
C LEU A 109 -17.97 -36.35 53.66
N MET A 110 -17.07 -37.29 53.34
CA MET A 110 -16.76 -38.45 54.17
C MET A 110 -16.05 -38.04 55.47
N GLU A 111 -15.15 -37.05 55.42
CA GLU A 111 -14.49 -36.49 56.60
C GLU A 111 -15.49 -35.74 57.49
N ARG A 112 -16.38 -34.92 56.92
CA ARG A 112 -17.47 -34.28 57.70
C ARG A 112 -18.45 -35.28 58.29
N LYS A 113 -18.71 -36.41 57.62
CA LYS A 113 -19.51 -37.50 58.21
C LYS A 113 -18.73 -38.25 59.30
N LYS A 114 -17.43 -38.47 59.13
CA LYS A 114 -16.55 -39.05 60.16
C LYS A 114 -16.44 -38.14 61.38
N GLU A 115 -16.31 -36.83 61.22
CA GLU A 115 -16.28 -35.87 62.32
C GLU A 115 -17.61 -35.83 63.08
N LYS A 116 -18.74 -35.91 62.37
CA LYS A 116 -20.08 -36.05 63.00
C LYS A 116 -20.30 -37.41 63.69
N GLN A 117 -19.62 -38.48 63.26
CA GLN A 117 -19.68 -39.80 63.90
C GLN A 117 -18.63 -39.98 65.02
N LYS A 118 -17.55 -39.18 65.03
CA LYS A 118 -16.47 -39.21 66.01
C LYS A 118 -16.69 -38.26 67.20
N GLY A 119 -17.72 -37.41 67.13
CA GLY A 119 -18.24 -36.63 68.27
C GLY A 119 -19.22 -37.40 69.16
N ASN A 120 -19.55 -38.66 68.85
CA ASN A 120 -20.52 -39.44 69.63
C ASN A 120 -20.05 -40.88 69.97
N ASN A 121 -18.75 -41.12 70.12
CA ASN A 121 -18.29 -42.38 70.73
C ASN A 121 -16.85 -42.30 71.23
N GLY A 122 -16.70 -42.47 72.54
CA GLY A 122 -15.52 -43.12 73.14
C GLY A 122 -14.77 -42.31 74.20
N ASN A 123 -15.08 -42.55 75.47
CA ASN A 123 -14.25 -43.50 76.24
C ASN A 123 -14.86 -43.81 77.62
N GLY A 124 -15.53 -44.96 77.73
CA GLY A 124 -15.21 -45.93 78.77
C GLY A 124 -13.99 -46.72 78.30
N LYS A 125 -13.01 -46.92 79.18
CA LYS A 125 -11.84 -47.77 78.95
C LYS A 125 -11.92 -49.01 79.83
N GLU A 126 -11.68 -50.12 79.14
CA GLU A 126 -11.25 -51.46 79.54
C GLU A 126 -10.76 -51.67 80.98
N ALA A 127 -11.13 -52.83 81.55
CA ALA A 127 -10.13 -53.74 82.11
C ALA A 127 -10.60 -55.22 82.14
N PHE A 128 -9.80 -56.07 81.50
CA PHE A 128 -9.36 -57.41 81.93
C PHE A 128 -10.36 -58.57 82.14
N ASN A 129 -10.50 -59.38 81.09
CA ASN A 129 -10.04 -60.78 80.96
C ASN A 129 -9.85 -61.71 82.20
N ILE A 130 -10.62 -62.82 82.15
CA ILE A 130 -10.40 -64.26 82.54
C ILE A 130 -10.45 -64.66 84.04
N PRO A 131 -10.82 -65.93 84.40
CA PRO A 131 -12.17 -66.52 84.52
C PRO A 131 -12.39 -67.16 85.93
N SER A 132 -13.55 -67.75 86.21
CA SER A 132 -13.72 -69.07 86.85
C SER A 132 -15.13 -69.28 87.43
N ASP A 133 -15.83 -70.23 86.82
CA ASP A 133 -16.72 -71.27 87.37
C ASP A 133 -17.47 -71.08 88.71
N LEU A 134 -18.78 -71.36 88.59
CA LEU A 134 -19.66 -72.15 89.46
C LEU A 134 -19.97 -71.71 90.90
N ASN A 135 -21.25 -71.96 91.24
CA ASN A 135 -21.77 -72.28 92.57
C ASN A 135 -21.87 -71.08 93.55
N LEU A 136 -22.85 -70.94 94.43
CA LEU A 136 -24.04 -71.69 94.85
C LEU A 136 -24.80 -70.72 95.78
N PHE A 137 -26.07 -71.02 96.08
CA PHE A 137 -26.85 -70.51 97.23
C PHE A 137 -25.96 -70.08 98.43
N GLU A 138 -26.28 -69.05 99.21
CA GLU A 138 -27.26 -69.11 100.30
C GLU A 138 -27.10 -67.87 101.22
N THR A 139 -28.21 -67.49 101.85
CA THR A 139 -28.37 -66.84 103.17
C THR A 139 -27.75 -65.46 103.50
N GLY A 140 -28.62 -64.53 103.92
CA GLY A 140 -28.37 -63.77 105.16
C GLY A 140 -28.53 -62.23 105.13
N GLN A 141 -29.73 -61.76 105.49
CA GLN A 141 -29.99 -60.60 106.37
C GLN A 141 -29.74 -59.14 105.90
N PRO A 142 -30.42 -58.15 106.54
CA PRO A 142 -30.89 -56.93 105.91
C PRO A 142 -29.93 -55.75 106.08
N VAL A 143 -29.84 -54.89 105.07
CA VAL A 143 -29.29 -53.53 105.18
C VAL A 143 -30.42 -52.55 104.90
N THR A 144 -30.56 -51.58 105.79
CA THR A 144 -31.65 -50.62 105.97
C THR A 144 -31.93 -49.78 104.71
N GLU A 145 -33.21 -49.64 104.35
CA GLU A 145 -33.70 -48.81 103.22
C GLU A 145 -33.23 -47.34 103.26
N ASP A 146 -32.77 -46.84 104.43
CA ASP A 146 -32.30 -45.47 104.62
C ASP A 146 -30.97 -45.13 103.92
N ASP A 147 -30.04 -46.08 103.79
CA ASP A 147 -28.71 -45.81 103.20
C ASP A 147 -28.77 -45.74 101.66
N SER A 148 -29.55 -46.62 101.02
CA SER A 148 -29.83 -46.55 99.58
C SER A 148 -30.62 -45.29 99.22
N LYS A 149 -31.54 -44.86 100.10
CA LYS A 149 -32.33 -43.65 99.89
C LYS A 149 -31.47 -42.39 99.99
N ARG A 150 -30.57 -42.29 100.98
CA ARG A 150 -29.58 -41.21 101.06
C ARG A 150 -28.63 -41.17 99.87
N SER A 151 -28.15 -42.33 99.41
CA SER A 151 -27.26 -42.38 98.24
C SER A 151 -27.95 -41.89 96.98
N LEU A 152 -29.23 -42.27 96.78
CA LEU A 152 -30.04 -41.81 95.65
C LEU A 152 -30.44 -40.33 95.74
N GLU A 153 -30.63 -39.79 96.95
CA GLU A 153 -30.86 -38.36 97.17
C GLU A 153 -29.63 -37.52 96.83
N VAL A 154 -28.43 -37.97 97.24
CA VAL A 154 -27.15 -37.31 96.90
C VAL A 154 -26.89 -37.36 95.38
N GLU A 155 -27.14 -38.50 94.74
CA GLU A 155 -26.97 -38.63 93.29
C GLU A 155 -27.98 -37.78 92.50
N ASN A 156 -29.21 -37.64 93.00
CA ASN A 156 -30.20 -36.72 92.42
C ASN A 156 -29.81 -35.25 92.59
N GLU A 157 -29.30 -34.83 93.75
CA GLU A 157 -28.78 -33.47 93.94
C GLU A 157 -27.61 -33.20 92.99
N GLN A 158 -26.70 -34.16 92.84
CA GLN A 158 -25.54 -34.01 91.96
C GLN A 158 -25.93 -33.93 90.47
N LEU A 159 -26.91 -34.72 90.03
CA LEU A 159 -27.47 -34.62 88.69
C LEU A 159 -28.23 -33.31 88.45
N GLN A 160 -28.96 -32.82 89.46
CA GLN A 160 -29.65 -31.52 89.39
C GLN A 160 -28.67 -30.36 89.28
N ASP A 161 -27.54 -30.41 89.99
CA ASP A 161 -26.52 -29.38 89.92
C ASP A 161 -25.76 -29.39 88.59
N GLN A 162 -25.45 -30.56 88.02
CA GLN A 162 -24.93 -30.66 86.65
C GLN A 162 -25.90 -30.10 85.60
N LEU A 163 -27.20 -30.37 85.75
CA LEU A 163 -28.24 -29.79 84.89
C LEU A 163 -28.32 -28.26 85.00
N ARG A 164 -28.04 -27.71 86.19
CA ARG A 164 -28.00 -26.27 86.45
C ARG A 164 -26.77 -25.63 85.79
N GLU A 165 -25.60 -26.25 85.94
CA GLU A 165 -24.36 -25.81 85.33
C GLU A 165 -24.43 -25.82 83.80
N VAL A 166 -24.92 -26.92 83.21
CA VAL A 166 -25.14 -27.03 81.75
C VAL A 166 -26.15 -25.99 81.26
N ARG A 167 -27.15 -25.64 82.06
CA ARG A 167 -28.12 -24.58 81.71
C ARG A 167 -27.47 -23.20 81.71
N ASP A 168 -26.63 -22.91 82.70
CA ASP A 168 -25.91 -21.64 82.81
C ASP A 168 -24.84 -21.50 81.71
N GLU A 169 -24.13 -22.58 81.38
CA GLU A 169 -23.18 -22.64 80.27
C GLU A 169 -23.87 -22.43 78.92
N ASN A 170 -25.01 -23.09 78.69
CA ASN A 170 -25.83 -22.84 77.49
C ASN A 170 -26.28 -21.38 77.43
N CYS A 171 -26.62 -20.76 78.56
CA CYS A 171 -27.01 -19.35 78.59
C CYS A 171 -25.83 -18.41 78.23
N ARG A 172 -24.60 -18.73 78.66
CA ARG A 172 -23.38 -18.00 78.26
C ARG A 172 -23.07 -18.18 76.79
N LEU A 173 -23.19 -19.41 76.27
CA LEU A 173 -23.00 -19.72 74.86
C LEU A 173 -23.99 -18.95 73.97
N TYR A 174 -25.27 -18.86 74.37
CA TYR A 174 -26.26 -18.06 73.64
C TYR A 174 -25.85 -16.58 73.56
N LYS A 175 -25.38 -15.98 74.65
CA LYS A 175 -24.88 -14.59 74.63
C LYS A 175 -23.69 -14.42 73.69
N LEU A 176 -22.70 -15.32 73.76
CA LEU A 176 -21.53 -15.27 72.91
C LEU A 176 -21.87 -15.44 71.43
N VAL A 177 -22.80 -16.35 71.10
CA VAL A 177 -23.30 -16.54 69.73
C VAL A 177 -23.97 -15.26 69.23
N THR A 178 -24.82 -14.62 70.04
CA THR A 178 -25.48 -13.36 69.64
C THR A 178 -24.49 -12.21 69.43
N GLU A 179 -23.42 -12.14 70.23
CA GLU A 179 -22.37 -11.14 70.09
C GLU A 179 -21.53 -11.37 68.82
N LYS A 180 -21.18 -12.62 68.53
CA LYS A 180 -20.46 -12.99 67.30
C LYS A 180 -21.31 -12.81 66.05
N ASP A 181 -22.61 -13.10 66.11
CA ASP A 181 -23.54 -12.83 65.02
C ASP A 181 -23.64 -11.33 64.70
N TYR A 182 -23.54 -10.47 65.73
CA TYR A 182 -23.48 -9.02 65.54
C TYR A 182 -22.18 -8.57 64.86
N GLU A 183 -21.02 -9.08 65.30
CA GLU A 183 -19.72 -8.80 64.64
C GLU A 183 -19.71 -9.26 63.18
N ILE A 184 -20.24 -10.45 62.90
CA ILE A 184 -20.34 -10.99 61.54
C ILE A 184 -21.20 -10.08 60.65
N LYS A 185 -22.35 -9.61 61.15
CA LYS A 185 -23.21 -8.67 60.40
C LYS A 185 -22.49 -7.35 60.09
N GLN A 186 -21.71 -6.82 61.03
CA GLN A 186 -20.96 -5.59 60.82
C GLN A 186 -19.82 -5.77 59.80
N LEU A 187 -19.10 -6.89 59.85
CA LEU A 187 -18.07 -7.22 58.86
C LEU A 187 -18.66 -7.44 57.46
N GLN A 188 -19.82 -8.10 57.36
CA GLN A 188 -20.55 -8.28 56.11
C GLN A 188 -20.99 -6.93 55.52
N LYS A 189 -21.48 -6.01 56.35
CA LYS A 189 -21.85 -4.65 55.92
C LYS A 189 -20.64 -3.90 55.38
N LYS A 190 -19.52 -3.93 56.10
CA LYS A 190 -18.26 -3.27 55.68
C LYS A 190 -17.70 -3.86 54.38
N MET A 191 -17.70 -5.19 54.23
CA MET A 191 -17.31 -5.83 52.97
C MET A 191 -18.21 -5.45 51.80
N GLN A 192 -19.52 -5.30 52.04
CA GLN A 192 -20.46 -4.88 51.00
C GLN A 192 -20.21 -3.43 50.58
N GLU A 193 -19.94 -2.54 51.53
CA GLU A 193 -19.57 -1.14 51.31
C GLU A 193 -18.24 -1.03 50.54
N ASP A 194 -17.20 -1.76 50.94
CA ASP A 194 -15.89 -1.79 50.26
C ASP A 194 -16.01 -2.34 48.83
N ARG A 195 -16.85 -3.35 48.62
CA ARG A 195 -17.12 -3.92 47.29
C ARG A 195 -17.87 -2.93 46.39
N LEU A 196 -18.82 -2.18 46.94
CA LEU A 196 -19.50 -1.09 46.23
C LEU A 196 -18.52 0.03 45.86
N ALA A 197 -17.67 0.46 46.80
CA ALA A 197 -16.64 1.46 46.55
C ALA A 197 -15.65 1.02 45.46
N LEU A 198 -15.19 -0.23 45.50
CA LEU A 198 -14.29 -0.79 44.48
C LEU A 198 -14.97 -0.87 43.11
N SER A 199 -16.24 -1.27 43.05
CA SER A 199 -17.02 -1.31 41.81
C SER A 199 -17.18 0.08 41.20
N VAL A 200 -17.50 1.09 42.01
CA VAL A 200 -17.65 2.48 41.56
C VAL A 200 -16.32 3.03 41.07
N THR A 201 -15.24 2.80 41.81
CA THR A 201 -13.89 3.26 41.44
C THR A 201 -13.45 2.61 40.13
N THR A 202 -13.69 1.31 39.98
CA THR A 202 -13.38 0.57 38.74
C THR A 202 -14.17 1.14 37.56
N ALA A 203 -15.48 1.39 37.74
CA ALA A 203 -16.33 1.97 36.70
C ALA A 203 -15.89 3.39 36.29
N ILE A 204 -15.47 4.23 37.23
CA ILE A 204 -14.96 5.57 36.94
C ILE A 204 -13.67 5.50 36.13
N VAL A 205 -12.73 4.62 36.54
CA VAL A 205 -11.45 4.46 35.85
C VAL A 205 -11.63 3.89 34.44
N THR A 206 -12.49 2.89 34.26
CA THR A 206 -12.78 2.37 32.91
C THR A 206 -13.48 3.41 32.03
N SER A 207 -14.41 4.20 32.57
CA SER A 207 -15.05 5.28 31.81
C SER A 207 -14.03 6.33 31.38
N PHE A 208 -13.13 6.74 32.28
CA PHE A 208 -12.07 7.71 31.98
C PHE A 208 -11.12 7.21 30.89
N LEU A 209 -10.67 5.95 30.98
CA LEU A 209 -9.79 5.35 29.96
C LEU A 209 -10.48 5.20 28.60
N LEU A 210 -11.77 4.86 28.59
CA LEU A 210 -12.56 4.76 27.36
C LEU A 210 -12.71 6.13 26.69
N VAL A 211 -13.08 7.16 27.45
CA VAL A 211 -13.20 8.54 26.95
C VAL A 211 -11.87 9.01 26.37
N ARG A 212 -10.77 8.80 27.09
CA ARG A 212 -9.43 9.19 26.61
C ARG A 212 -9.02 8.45 25.33
N SER A 213 -9.42 7.18 25.19
CA SER A 213 -9.14 6.40 23.97
C SER A 213 -9.95 6.91 22.79
N LEU A 214 -11.23 7.25 23.00
CA LEU A 214 -12.11 7.82 21.98
C LEU A 214 -11.70 9.24 21.57
N GLU A 215 -11.16 10.04 22.50
CA GLU A 215 -10.61 11.36 22.20
C GLU A 215 -9.39 11.26 21.26
N VAL A 216 -8.47 10.34 21.55
CA VAL A 216 -7.28 10.10 20.68
C VAL A 216 -7.70 9.60 19.30
N GLU A 217 -8.67 8.69 19.23
CA GLU A 217 -9.18 8.18 17.95
C GLU A 217 -9.89 9.28 17.14
N ASN A 218 -10.66 10.15 17.82
CA ASN A 218 -11.27 11.31 17.17
C ASN A 218 -10.24 12.32 16.66
N GLU A 219 -9.18 12.62 17.41
CA GLU A 219 -8.09 13.48 16.93
C GLU A 219 -7.42 12.88 15.70
N GLN A 220 -7.14 11.57 15.71
CA GLN A 220 -6.51 10.88 14.59
C GLN A 220 -7.40 10.87 13.34
N LEU A 221 -8.71 10.66 13.50
CA LEU A 221 -9.68 10.74 12.40
C LEU A 221 -9.81 12.17 11.86
N GLN A 222 -9.76 13.18 12.72
CA GLN A 222 -9.79 14.59 12.31
C GLN A 222 -8.55 14.98 11.51
N ASP A 223 -7.37 14.49 11.90
CA ASP A 223 -6.13 14.75 11.18
C ASP A 223 -6.10 14.05 9.81
N GLN A 224 -6.58 12.81 9.72
CA GLN A 224 -6.76 12.14 8.42
C GLN A 224 -7.74 12.87 7.50
N LEU A 225 -8.86 13.38 8.05
CA LEU A 225 -9.81 14.20 7.31
C LEU A 225 -9.17 15.50 6.79
N ARG A 226 -8.27 16.09 7.58
CA ARG A 226 -7.53 17.31 7.19
C ARG A 226 -6.55 17.01 6.06
N GLU A 227 -5.77 15.93 6.19
CA GLU A 227 -4.80 15.51 5.18
C GLU A 227 -5.48 15.17 3.84
N VAL A 228 -6.58 14.41 3.86
CA VAL A 228 -7.37 14.10 2.66
C VAL A 228 -7.98 15.36 2.04
N ARG A 229 -8.38 16.34 2.85
CA ARG A 229 -8.89 17.63 2.34
C ARG A 229 -7.78 18.44 1.66
N ASP A 230 -6.60 18.49 2.26
CA ASP A 230 -5.44 19.21 1.71
C ASP A 230 -4.95 18.57 0.41
N GLU A 231 -4.93 17.23 0.36
CA GLU A 231 -4.56 16.49 -0.85
C GLU A 231 -5.59 16.68 -1.97
N ASN A 232 -6.89 16.62 -1.65
CA ASN A 232 -7.93 16.98 -2.62
C ASN A 232 -7.74 18.41 -3.13
N CYS A 233 -7.38 19.36 -2.27
CA CYS A 233 -7.13 20.75 -2.69
C CYS A 233 -5.94 20.87 -3.65
N ARG A 234 -4.84 20.15 -3.38
CA ARG A 234 -3.69 20.05 -4.31
C ARG A 234 -4.08 19.43 -5.64
N LEU A 235 -4.84 18.32 -5.62
CA LEU A 235 -5.31 17.66 -6.83
C LEU A 235 -6.21 18.58 -7.66
N TYR A 236 -7.13 19.32 -7.05
CA TYR A 236 -7.94 20.31 -7.76
C TYR A 236 -7.08 21.39 -8.41
N LYS A 237 -6.08 21.94 -7.71
CA LYS A 237 -5.15 22.92 -8.29
C LYS A 237 -4.40 22.34 -9.48
N LEU A 238 -3.86 21.13 -9.36
CA LEU A 238 -3.14 20.47 -10.45
C LEU A 238 -4.04 20.19 -11.65
N VAL A 239 -5.28 19.75 -11.43
CA VAL A 239 -6.27 19.57 -12.49
C VAL A 239 -6.54 20.89 -13.20
N THR A 240 -6.73 22.00 -12.48
CA THR A 240 -6.94 23.30 -13.11
C THR A 240 -5.73 23.81 -13.91
N GLU A 241 -4.51 23.54 -13.44
CA GLU A 241 -3.28 23.88 -14.17
C GLU A 241 -3.17 23.05 -15.45
N LYS A 242 -3.47 21.74 -15.37
CA LYS A 242 -3.48 20.85 -16.53
C LYS A 242 -4.57 21.19 -17.53
N ASP A 243 -5.75 21.58 -17.07
CA ASP A 243 -6.83 22.07 -17.94
C ASP A 243 -6.44 23.36 -18.67
N TYR A 244 -5.71 24.25 -17.99
CA TYR A 244 -5.17 25.46 -18.62
C TYR A 244 -4.11 25.12 -19.67
N GLU A 245 -3.20 24.19 -19.38
CA GLU A 245 -2.20 23.70 -20.33
C GLU A 245 -2.85 23.03 -21.55
N ILE A 246 -3.88 22.22 -21.35
CA ILE A 246 -4.67 21.62 -22.43
C ILE A 246 -5.34 22.70 -23.28
N LYS A 247 -5.95 23.73 -22.67
CA LYS A 247 -6.55 24.85 -23.42
C LYS A 247 -5.51 25.62 -24.23
N GLN A 248 -4.33 25.88 -23.67
CA GLN A 248 -3.21 26.52 -24.38
C GLN A 248 -2.76 25.68 -25.58
N LEU A 249 -2.58 24.37 -25.40
CA LEU A 249 -2.19 23.46 -26.47
C LEU A 249 -3.27 23.33 -27.55
N GLN A 250 -4.55 23.27 -27.17
CA GLN A 250 -5.66 23.29 -28.11
C GLN A 250 -5.71 24.58 -28.91
N LYS A 251 -5.49 25.73 -28.27
CA LYS A 251 -5.40 27.03 -28.95
C LYS A 251 -4.23 27.05 -29.94
N LYS A 252 -3.06 26.57 -29.53
CA LYS A 252 -1.89 26.46 -30.41
C LYS A 252 -2.14 25.53 -31.59
N MET A 253 -2.75 24.36 -31.37
CA MET A 253 -3.13 23.47 -32.48
C MET A 253 -4.13 24.12 -33.43
N GLN A 254 -5.07 24.93 -32.91
CA GLN A 254 -6.02 25.65 -33.75
C GLN A 254 -5.34 26.77 -34.56
N GLU A 255 -4.39 27.49 -33.96
CA GLU A 255 -3.55 28.49 -34.64
C GLU A 255 -2.68 27.85 -35.71
N ASP A 256 -2.00 26.74 -35.39
CA ASP A 256 -1.20 25.95 -36.34
C ASP A 256 -2.09 25.41 -37.46
N ARG A 257 -3.29 24.91 -37.13
CA ARG A 257 -4.28 24.45 -38.11
C ARG A 257 -4.74 25.58 -39.01
N LEU A 258 -4.94 26.80 -38.50
CA LEU A 258 -5.29 27.97 -39.31
C LEU A 258 -4.11 28.41 -40.20
N ALA A 259 -2.88 28.33 -39.71
CA ALA A 259 -1.66 28.58 -40.49
C ALA A 259 -1.46 27.53 -41.61
N LEU A 260 -1.79 26.26 -41.33
CA LEU A 260 -1.75 25.15 -42.28
C LEU A 260 -2.94 25.13 -43.25
N SER A 261 -4.10 25.64 -42.85
CA SER A 261 -5.34 25.65 -43.65
C SER A 261 -5.36 26.73 -44.75
N GLY A 262 -4.29 27.52 -44.92
CA GLY A 262 -4.03 28.18 -46.19
C GLY A 262 -5.13 29.10 -46.72
N THR A 263 -5.80 29.87 -45.87
CA THR A 263 -6.71 30.93 -46.31
C THR A 263 -6.30 32.29 -45.71
N SER A 264 -5.05 32.71 -45.92
CA SER A 264 -4.62 34.13 -45.85
C SER A 264 -3.10 34.27 -46.05
N GLY A 265 -2.53 33.74 -47.15
CA GLY A 265 -1.11 33.96 -47.39
C GLY A 265 -0.68 33.58 -48.79
N LEU A 266 -0.32 34.60 -49.58
CA LEU A 266 0.30 34.53 -50.91
C LEU A 266 1.41 33.45 -51.02
N ALA A 267 2.08 33.09 -49.91
CA ALA A 267 3.13 32.10 -49.89
C ALA A 267 2.64 30.64 -50.08
N GLY A 268 1.45 30.28 -49.57
CA GLY A 268 0.89 28.93 -49.70
C GLY A 268 0.46 28.60 -51.13
N ASP A 269 -0.20 29.57 -51.78
CA ASP A 269 -0.62 29.46 -53.17
C ASP A 269 0.58 29.40 -54.13
N VAL A 270 1.67 30.11 -53.83
CA VAL A 270 2.92 30.06 -54.61
C VAL A 270 3.61 28.69 -54.49
N ALA A 271 3.63 28.08 -53.30
CA ALA A 271 4.20 26.74 -53.12
C ALA A 271 3.36 25.67 -53.84
N ALA A 272 2.03 25.73 -53.72
CA ALA A 272 1.12 24.80 -54.38
C ALA A 272 1.20 24.89 -55.92
N THR A 273 1.22 26.11 -56.46
CA THR A 273 1.39 26.33 -57.91
C THR A 273 2.77 25.85 -58.39
N LYS A 274 3.84 26.05 -57.62
CA LYS A 274 5.17 25.56 -57.99
C LYS A 274 5.28 24.04 -57.97
N ILE A 275 4.64 23.37 -57.00
CA ILE A 275 4.59 21.90 -56.95
C ILE A 275 3.86 21.35 -58.17
N VAL A 276 2.74 21.95 -58.57
CA VAL A 276 1.99 21.55 -59.77
C VAL A 276 2.79 21.80 -61.04
N GLU A 277 3.48 22.95 -61.15
CA GLU A 277 4.33 23.28 -62.30
C GLU A 277 5.53 22.31 -62.43
N LEU A 278 6.19 22.00 -61.32
CA LEU A 278 7.29 21.02 -61.28
C LEU A 278 6.79 19.60 -61.58
N ALA A 279 5.61 19.23 -61.09
CA ALA A 279 4.99 17.95 -61.41
C ALA A 279 4.64 17.85 -62.91
N LYS A 280 4.18 18.94 -63.53
CA LYS A 280 3.89 19.00 -64.97
C LYS A 280 5.18 18.87 -65.80
N LYS A 281 6.24 19.60 -65.44
CA LYS A 281 7.58 19.48 -66.07
C LYS A 281 8.15 18.07 -65.94
N ASN A 282 7.99 17.42 -64.78
CA ASN A 282 8.44 16.04 -64.60
C ASN A 282 7.69 15.06 -65.51
N ARG A 283 6.38 15.23 -65.71
CA ARG A 283 5.61 14.38 -66.64
C ARG A 283 6.05 14.60 -68.09
N GLU A 284 6.34 15.83 -68.47
CA GLU A 284 6.78 16.19 -69.82
C GLU A 284 8.16 15.60 -70.15
N ILE A 285 9.13 15.72 -69.24
CA ILE A 285 10.46 15.10 -69.39
C ILE A 285 10.36 13.57 -69.49
N ILE A 286 9.45 12.93 -68.73
CA ILE A 286 9.21 11.49 -68.83
C ILE A 286 8.64 11.12 -70.21
N ALA A 287 7.69 11.89 -70.72
CA ALA A 287 7.10 11.66 -72.04
C ALA A 287 8.12 11.84 -73.17
N GLU A 288 8.95 12.89 -73.11
CA GLU A 288 10.04 13.11 -74.06
C GLU A 288 11.07 11.99 -74.03
N THR A 289 11.47 11.55 -72.83
CA THR A 289 12.41 10.42 -72.67
C THR A 289 11.84 9.12 -73.24
N GLN A 290 10.54 8.88 -73.08
CA GLN A 290 9.87 7.70 -73.65
C GLN A 290 9.77 7.78 -75.19
N SER A 291 9.45 8.95 -75.74
CA SER A 291 9.44 9.20 -77.19
C SER A 291 10.84 8.98 -77.80
N GLU A 292 11.88 9.49 -77.15
CA GLU A 292 13.24 9.35 -77.63
C GLU A 292 13.74 7.90 -77.55
N LYS A 293 13.39 7.18 -76.48
CA LYS A 293 13.62 5.71 -76.39
C LYS A 293 12.91 4.94 -77.51
N ALA A 294 11.70 5.35 -77.90
CA ALA A 294 10.97 4.72 -79.00
C ALA A 294 11.67 4.96 -80.35
N LYS A 295 12.16 6.19 -80.61
CA LYS A 295 12.94 6.50 -81.82
C LYS A 295 14.26 5.72 -81.87
N VAL A 296 14.99 5.65 -80.74
CA VAL A 296 16.22 4.84 -80.65
C VAL A 296 15.93 3.37 -80.95
N LYS A 297 14.81 2.84 -80.47
CA LYS A 297 14.39 1.46 -80.77
C LYS A 297 14.07 1.24 -82.25
N GLN A 298 13.40 2.20 -82.90
CA GLN A 298 13.12 2.15 -84.35
C GLN A 298 14.42 2.20 -85.17
N LEU A 299 15.33 3.11 -84.84
CA LEU A 299 16.63 3.22 -85.51
C LEU A 299 17.47 1.96 -85.33
N ASN A 300 17.50 1.38 -84.13
CA ASN A 300 18.21 0.13 -83.86
C ASN A 300 17.64 -1.06 -84.67
N ASN A 301 16.32 -1.12 -84.85
CA ASN A 301 15.70 -2.13 -85.70
C ASN A 301 16.08 -1.94 -87.17
N LYS A 302 16.15 -0.70 -87.64
CA LYS A 302 16.58 -0.37 -89.02
C LYS A 302 18.04 -0.73 -89.26
N VAL A 303 18.92 -0.52 -88.27
CA VAL A 303 20.33 -0.94 -88.32
C VAL A 303 20.43 -2.46 -88.45
N LYS A 304 19.69 -3.22 -87.63
CA LYS A 304 19.68 -4.69 -87.70
C LYS A 304 19.14 -5.24 -89.03
N GLU A 305 18.17 -4.55 -89.64
CA GLU A 305 17.65 -4.89 -90.96
C GLU A 305 18.74 -4.74 -92.04
N LEU A 306 19.40 -3.58 -92.06
CA LEU A 306 20.51 -3.30 -92.97
C LEU A 306 21.72 -4.21 -92.76
N GLU A 307 22.02 -4.60 -91.52
CA GLU A 307 23.08 -5.58 -91.21
C GLU A 307 22.77 -6.97 -91.78
N ARG A 308 21.50 -7.42 -91.75
CA ARG A 308 21.09 -8.69 -92.38
C ARG A 308 21.17 -8.64 -93.91
N GLU A 309 20.78 -7.52 -94.52
CA GLU A 309 20.89 -7.31 -95.96
C GLU A 309 22.36 -7.29 -96.42
N LEU A 310 23.24 -6.67 -95.62
CA LEU A 310 24.68 -6.68 -95.88
C LEU A 310 25.26 -8.10 -95.76
N GLN A 311 24.87 -8.87 -94.74
CA GLN A 311 25.34 -10.24 -94.55
C GLN A 311 24.94 -11.16 -95.70
N THR A 312 23.69 -11.04 -96.18
CA THR A 312 23.20 -11.80 -97.34
C THR A 312 23.86 -11.38 -98.66
N ALA A 313 24.30 -10.12 -98.79
CA ALA A 313 25.09 -9.67 -99.94
C ALA A 313 26.52 -10.21 -99.91
N VAL A 314 27.16 -10.26 -98.73
CA VAL A 314 28.51 -10.83 -98.55
C VAL A 314 28.53 -12.34 -98.82
N GLU A 315 27.50 -13.07 -98.38
CA GLU A 315 27.34 -14.51 -98.69
C GLU A 315 27.17 -14.78 -100.20
N LYS A 316 26.58 -13.84 -100.95
CA LYS A 316 26.51 -13.92 -102.42
C LYS A 316 27.84 -13.64 -103.12
N ILE A 317 28.74 -12.86 -102.51
CA ILE A 317 30.07 -12.58 -103.05
C ILE A 317 31.04 -13.75 -102.79
N HIS A 318 30.88 -14.49 -101.69
CA HIS A 318 31.69 -15.67 -101.39
C HIS A 318 31.34 -16.93 -102.20
N SER A 319 30.24 -16.95 -102.97
CA SER A 319 29.85 -18.12 -103.78
C SER A 319 30.32 -18.08 -105.24
N LEU A 320 31.06 -17.05 -105.68
CA LEU A 320 31.67 -16.96 -107.02
C LEU A 320 33.12 -16.42 -106.94
N GLY A 321 34.12 -17.31 -106.88
CA GLY A 321 35.51 -16.95 -107.20
C GLY A 321 36.59 -17.77 -106.50
N GLY A 322 37.10 -18.80 -107.17
CA GLY A 322 38.32 -19.53 -106.81
C GLY A 322 39.33 -19.58 -107.97
N ASN A 323 40.61 -19.41 -107.63
CA ASN A 323 41.86 -19.93 -108.24
C ASN A 323 42.94 -18.88 -108.60
N ASP A 324 43.93 -18.83 -107.69
CA ASP A 324 45.40 -19.01 -107.82
C ASP A 324 46.31 -18.30 -108.87
N ALA A 325 47.49 -17.96 -108.34
CA ALA A 325 48.82 -17.74 -108.95
C ALA A 325 49.19 -16.46 -109.76
N GLY A 326 50.18 -15.72 -109.23
CA GLY A 326 51.42 -15.43 -109.98
C GLY A 326 51.72 -14.02 -110.54
N ILE A 327 52.72 -13.35 -109.93
CA ILE A 327 53.86 -12.65 -110.57
C ILE A 327 53.63 -11.34 -111.39
N LYS A 328 54.15 -10.24 -110.80
CA LYS A 328 54.87 -9.06 -111.36
C LYS A 328 54.28 -8.20 -112.51
N GLN A 329 53.87 -6.99 -112.10
CA GLN A 329 54.38 -5.67 -112.49
C GLN A 329 54.44 -5.24 -113.99
N SER A 330 53.59 -4.25 -114.33
CA SER A 330 53.96 -2.92 -114.85
C SER A 330 53.23 -2.44 -116.12
N THR A 331 52.81 -1.17 -116.04
CA THR A 331 52.71 -0.18 -117.14
C THR A 331 51.46 -0.23 -118.04
N LEU A 332 50.35 0.45 -117.71
CA LEU A 332 50.01 1.88 -117.88
C LEU A 332 49.56 2.27 -119.31
N LYS A 333 48.37 2.92 -119.36
CA LYS A 333 47.74 3.76 -120.41
C LYS A 333 46.65 3.04 -121.24
N LYS A 334 45.49 3.61 -121.53
CA LYS A 334 44.80 4.86 -121.15
C LYS A 334 43.37 4.77 -121.73
N THR A 335 42.39 5.12 -120.90
CA THR A 335 41.20 5.98 -121.17
C THR A 335 40.49 5.93 -122.53
N GLU A 336 39.17 5.68 -122.51
CA GLU A 336 38.10 6.71 -122.59
C GLU A 336 36.73 6.02 -122.36
N GLU A 337 35.99 6.29 -121.28
CA GLU A 337 35.13 7.46 -121.01
C GLU A 337 33.71 7.29 -121.59
N ASN A 338 32.69 7.08 -120.73
CA ASN A 338 31.60 8.04 -120.48
C ASN A 338 30.35 7.47 -119.75
N LEU A 339 29.81 8.35 -118.88
CA LEU A 339 28.49 8.40 -118.21
C LEU A 339 28.20 7.56 -116.94
N ALA A 340 28.47 8.22 -115.80
CA ALA A 340 27.71 8.13 -114.56
C ALA A 340 26.77 9.36 -114.46
N GLU A 341 25.58 9.23 -113.87
CA GLU A 341 25.09 10.07 -112.75
C GLU A 341 23.57 9.94 -112.47
N SER A 342 23.26 9.48 -111.26
CA SER A 342 22.04 9.70 -110.46
C SER A 342 22.45 9.58 -108.96
N PRO A 343 21.88 10.33 -108.00
CA PRO A 343 22.53 10.80 -106.77
C PRO A 343 22.92 9.76 -105.68
N GLU A 344 22.49 8.50 -105.77
CA GLU A 344 22.87 7.42 -104.84
C GLU A 344 24.37 7.09 -104.86
N VAL A 345 25.01 7.27 -106.01
CA VAL A 345 26.45 7.05 -106.16
C VAL A 345 27.25 8.07 -105.32
N LYS A 346 26.72 9.29 -105.12
CA LYS A 346 27.35 10.32 -104.26
C LYS A 346 27.21 10.01 -102.76
N ALA A 347 26.14 9.36 -102.30
CA ALA A 347 26.00 8.95 -100.89
C ALA A 347 26.87 7.72 -100.55
N LEU A 348 27.04 6.80 -101.52
CA LEU A 348 28.03 5.71 -101.41
C LEU A 348 29.45 6.26 -101.35
N GLN A 349 29.75 7.34 -102.09
CA GLN A 349 31.00 8.08 -101.97
C GLN A 349 31.19 8.66 -100.56
N GLU A 350 30.14 9.18 -99.92
CA GLU A 350 30.20 9.72 -98.54
C GLU A 350 30.30 8.65 -97.44
N LYS A 351 29.72 7.47 -97.66
CA LYS A 351 29.93 6.31 -96.76
C LYS A 351 31.35 5.78 -96.88
N LEU A 352 31.93 5.82 -98.07
CA LEU A 352 33.35 5.53 -98.28
C LEU A 352 34.23 6.53 -97.52
N THR A 353 33.88 7.83 -97.52
CA THR A 353 34.64 8.83 -96.73
C THR A 353 34.50 8.64 -95.22
N THR A 354 33.35 8.20 -94.71
CA THR A 354 33.17 7.88 -93.28
C THR A 354 33.90 6.60 -92.87
N ALA A 355 33.93 5.58 -93.74
CA ALA A 355 34.77 4.41 -93.54
C ALA A 355 36.26 4.81 -93.50
N ASN A 356 36.68 5.72 -94.38
CA ASN A 356 38.03 6.29 -94.34
C ASN A 356 38.30 7.07 -93.03
N PHE A 357 37.29 7.72 -92.45
CA PHE A 357 37.41 8.36 -91.13
C PHE A 357 37.62 7.33 -90.00
N LYS A 358 36.97 6.17 -90.03
CA LYS A 358 37.20 5.08 -89.07
C LYS A 358 38.58 4.43 -89.24
N VAL A 359 39.08 4.33 -90.47
CA VAL A 359 40.48 3.94 -90.72
C VAL A 359 41.44 4.94 -90.07
N LEU A 360 41.09 6.23 -90.11
CA LEU A 360 41.84 7.27 -89.41
C LEU A 360 41.81 7.09 -87.88
N GLU A 361 40.69 6.65 -87.30
CA GLU A 361 40.55 6.39 -85.87
C GLU A 361 41.35 5.17 -85.40
N TYR A 362 41.35 4.07 -86.17
CA TYR A 362 42.22 2.93 -85.90
C TYR A 362 43.70 3.27 -86.02
N ARG A 363 44.05 4.20 -86.92
CA ARG A 363 45.41 4.76 -87.01
C ARG A 363 45.83 5.48 -85.71
N ASN A 364 44.89 6.15 -85.04
CA ASN A 364 45.15 6.78 -83.73
C ASN A 364 45.34 5.75 -82.60
N GLN A 365 44.63 4.63 -82.63
CA GLN A 365 44.84 3.55 -81.66
C GLN A 365 46.22 2.89 -81.81
N LEU A 366 46.64 2.67 -83.06
CA LEU A 366 47.99 2.18 -83.36
C LEU A 366 49.07 3.18 -82.87
N GLN A 367 48.78 4.47 -82.92
CA GLN A 367 49.64 5.51 -82.37
C GLN A 367 49.73 5.45 -80.84
N SER A 368 48.66 5.08 -80.14
CA SER A 368 48.64 4.85 -78.68
C SER A 368 49.50 3.64 -78.30
N ALA A 369 49.34 2.52 -78.98
CA ALA A 369 50.17 1.32 -78.75
C ALA A 369 51.67 1.61 -79.00
N LYS A 370 51.98 2.46 -79.99
CA LYS A 370 53.34 2.95 -80.25
C LYS A 370 53.88 3.85 -79.12
N GLN A 371 53.03 4.56 -78.38
CA GLN A 371 53.44 5.32 -77.20
C GLN A 371 53.73 4.42 -76.00
N GLU A 372 52.96 3.35 -75.80
CA GLU A 372 53.23 2.36 -74.75
C GLU A 372 54.56 1.63 -74.99
N LEU A 373 54.85 1.26 -76.24
CA LEU A 373 56.15 0.70 -76.63
C LEU A 373 57.32 1.67 -76.34
N LYS A 374 57.09 2.99 -76.49
CA LYS A 374 58.09 4.00 -76.11
C LYS A 374 58.29 4.06 -74.60
N MET A 375 57.24 3.85 -73.80
CA MET A 375 57.34 3.86 -72.34
C MET A 375 58.12 2.65 -71.82
N THR A 376 57.93 1.48 -72.41
CA THR A 376 58.72 0.28 -72.07
C THR A 376 60.17 0.42 -72.50
N GLN A 377 60.43 1.04 -73.66
CA GLN A 377 61.78 1.39 -74.10
C GLN A 377 62.48 2.40 -73.15
N LYS A 378 61.72 3.33 -72.54
CA LYS A 378 62.23 4.25 -71.49
C LYS A 378 62.58 3.53 -70.18
N LEU A 379 61.83 2.53 -69.78
CA LEU A 379 62.15 1.75 -68.57
C LEU A 379 63.42 0.92 -68.75
N LEU A 380 63.62 0.35 -69.94
CA LEU A 380 64.86 -0.35 -70.29
C LEU A 380 66.07 0.61 -70.34
N ALA A 381 65.87 1.82 -70.87
CA ALA A 381 66.88 2.89 -70.84
C ALA A 381 67.25 3.34 -69.41
N ASN A 382 66.36 3.17 -68.42
CA ASN A 382 66.68 3.51 -67.03
C ASN A 382 67.61 2.49 -66.35
N GLU A 383 67.55 1.22 -66.73
CA GLU A 383 68.41 0.15 -66.21
C GLU A 383 69.76 0.06 -66.92
N VAL A 384 69.77 0.30 -68.24
CA VAL A 384 70.98 0.30 -69.07
C VAL A 384 71.65 1.69 -69.06
N GLY A 385 70.95 2.74 -68.64
CA GLY A 385 71.40 4.13 -68.74
C GLY A 385 71.04 4.72 -70.11
N GLU A 386 70.78 6.02 -70.15
CA GLU A 386 70.13 6.70 -71.28
C GLU A 386 70.91 6.65 -72.61
N ASP A 387 72.18 6.27 -72.58
CA ASP A 387 73.09 6.39 -73.72
C ASP A 387 73.53 5.06 -74.37
N VAL A 388 72.79 3.97 -74.17
CA VAL A 388 73.19 2.67 -74.74
C VAL A 388 72.18 2.18 -75.76
N ASN A 389 72.58 2.21 -77.02
CA ASN A 389 71.79 1.74 -78.14
C ASN A 389 71.61 0.22 -78.07
N ILE A 390 70.37 -0.23 -77.97
CA ILE A 390 70.00 -1.65 -77.82
C ILE A 390 70.53 -2.50 -78.99
N GLN A 391 70.58 -1.94 -80.19
CA GLN A 391 71.19 -2.61 -81.35
C GLN A 391 72.71 -2.81 -81.21
N SER A 392 73.40 -1.91 -80.50
CA SER A 392 74.85 -1.98 -80.31
C SER A 392 75.29 -2.97 -79.23
N LEU A 393 74.40 -3.30 -78.29
CA LEU A 393 74.61 -4.41 -77.33
C LEU A 393 74.46 -5.77 -77.99
N LEU A 394 73.57 -5.86 -78.98
CA LEU A 394 73.37 -7.05 -79.81
C LEU A 394 74.57 -7.33 -80.74
N THR A 395 75.32 -6.29 -81.13
CA THR A 395 76.50 -6.44 -82.00
C THR A 395 77.84 -6.47 -81.26
N ASN A 396 77.94 -5.93 -80.04
CA ASN A 396 79.14 -5.97 -79.19
C ASN A 396 78.84 -6.54 -77.80
N SER A 397 78.70 -7.86 -77.71
CA SER A 397 78.23 -8.58 -76.51
C SER A 397 79.26 -8.69 -75.37
N GLY A 398 80.39 -7.96 -75.38
CA GLY A 398 81.52 -8.22 -74.47
C GLY A 398 82.14 -7.04 -73.71
N SER A 399 81.91 -5.77 -74.09
CA SER A 399 82.62 -4.62 -73.49
C SER A 399 81.73 -3.68 -72.67
N TRP A 400 80.47 -4.03 -72.48
CA TRP A 400 79.51 -3.13 -71.84
C TRP A 400 79.40 -3.40 -70.34
N ARG A 401 79.46 -2.33 -69.53
CA ARG A 401 79.47 -2.38 -68.07
C ARG A 401 78.30 -1.55 -67.54
N GLY A 402 77.39 -2.17 -66.79
CA GLY A 402 76.10 -1.55 -66.47
C GLY A 402 76.17 -0.36 -65.51
N ARG A 403 75.09 0.45 -65.49
CA ARG A 403 74.94 1.65 -64.65
C ARG A 403 75.24 1.40 -63.17
N ALA A 404 74.84 0.24 -62.64
CA ALA A 404 75.15 -0.15 -61.26
C ALA A 404 76.66 -0.31 -60.98
N GLN A 405 77.42 -0.81 -61.95
CA GLN A 405 78.86 -0.99 -61.84
C GLN A 405 79.63 0.32 -62.08
N GLN A 406 79.03 1.26 -62.81
CA GLN A 406 79.52 2.63 -63.00
C GLN A 406 79.29 3.50 -61.75
N ILE A 407 78.17 3.31 -61.04
CA ILE A 407 77.90 3.93 -59.73
C ILE A 407 78.96 3.54 -58.70
N LEU A 408 79.42 2.28 -58.68
CA LEU A 408 80.48 1.81 -57.77
C LEU A 408 81.84 2.48 -58.02
N VAL A 409 82.19 2.75 -59.28
CA VAL A 409 83.42 3.47 -59.64
C VAL A 409 83.31 4.95 -59.29
N LEU A 410 82.14 5.56 -59.50
CA LEU A 410 81.87 6.94 -59.11
C LEU A 410 81.86 7.12 -57.59
N GLN A 411 81.37 6.16 -56.81
CA GLN A 411 81.45 6.19 -55.35
C GLN A 411 82.91 6.15 -54.85
N SER A 412 83.80 5.42 -55.52
CA SER A 412 85.23 5.44 -55.20
C SER A 412 85.88 6.79 -55.54
N LYS A 413 85.40 7.49 -56.58
CA LYS A 413 85.87 8.81 -56.99
C LYS A 413 85.31 9.94 -56.10
N VAL A 414 84.07 9.80 -55.63
CA VAL A 414 83.45 10.68 -54.62
C VAL A 414 84.24 10.66 -53.32
N ARG A 415 84.71 9.49 -52.89
CA ARG A 415 85.57 9.36 -51.70
C ARG A 415 86.92 10.07 -51.85
N GLU A 416 87.45 10.13 -53.07
CA GLU A 416 88.69 10.84 -53.41
C GLU A 416 88.48 12.37 -53.45
N LEU A 417 87.31 12.82 -53.94
CA LEU A 417 86.90 14.23 -53.97
C LEU A 417 86.45 14.77 -52.61
N GLU A 418 85.84 13.96 -51.75
CA GLU A 418 85.54 14.32 -50.36
C GLU A 418 86.82 14.61 -49.57
N ASN A 419 87.91 13.89 -49.89
CA ASN A 419 89.23 14.13 -49.31
C ASN A 419 89.85 15.46 -49.82
N GLN A 420 89.48 15.89 -51.03
CA GLN A 420 89.83 17.22 -51.57
C GLN A 420 88.90 18.32 -51.04
N LEU A 421 87.64 18.02 -50.76
CA LEU A 421 86.67 18.94 -50.14
C LEU A 421 86.97 19.16 -48.65
N GLY A 422 87.56 18.17 -47.97
CA GLY A 422 88.15 18.33 -46.63
C GLY A 422 89.27 19.39 -46.59
N GLN A 423 89.96 19.63 -47.71
CA GLN A 423 90.97 20.70 -47.84
C GLN A 423 90.35 22.06 -48.23
N ASN A 424 89.13 22.10 -48.79
CA ASN A 424 88.38 23.32 -49.11
C ASN A 424 87.36 23.75 -48.03
N LYS A 425 87.16 22.93 -46.98
CA LYS A 425 86.27 23.20 -45.84
C LYS A 425 86.74 24.34 -44.92
N SER A 426 87.90 24.95 -45.20
CA SER A 426 88.37 26.18 -44.56
C SER A 426 87.69 27.45 -45.08
N ARG A 427 86.73 27.37 -46.02
CA ARG A 427 86.11 28.54 -46.68
C ARG A 427 84.57 28.62 -46.62
N THR A 428 83.87 27.74 -45.90
CA THR A 428 82.39 27.69 -45.89
C THR A 428 81.82 27.64 -44.47
N SER A 429 82.06 28.69 -43.68
CA SER A 429 81.31 28.98 -42.44
C SER A 429 80.50 30.25 -42.68
N LEU A 430 79.32 30.12 -43.28
CA LEU A 430 78.22 31.10 -43.30
C LEU A 430 77.11 30.48 -44.17
N ASN A 431 76.00 30.07 -43.54
CA ASN A 431 74.61 30.07 -44.05
C ASN A 431 73.78 28.96 -43.38
N GLU A 432 73.26 29.28 -42.19
CA GLU A 432 72.28 28.47 -41.43
C GLU A 432 71.01 29.29 -41.12
N MET A 433 70.77 30.40 -41.83
CA MET A 433 69.64 31.32 -41.58
C MET A 433 68.98 31.76 -42.89
N ASP A 434 68.06 30.96 -43.43
CA ASP A 434 67.23 31.34 -44.58
C ASP A 434 65.79 30.78 -44.47
N GLU A 435 65.16 30.97 -43.30
CA GLU A 435 63.72 30.68 -43.09
C GLU A 435 62.86 31.96 -43.02
N GLU A 436 63.47 33.16 -43.17
CA GLU A 436 62.76 34.45 -43.04
C GLU A 436 63.05 35.47 -44.18
N LEU A 437 63.79 35.08 -45.23
CA LEU A 437 64.21 35.99 -46.32
C LEU A 437 63.54 35.70 -47.68
N LEU A 438 62.24 35.39 -47.70
CA LEU A 438 61.46 35.32 -48.97
C LEU A 438 60.25 36.24 -49.01
N ALA A 439 60.01 37.04 -47.98
CA ALA A 439 58.90 38.00 -47.92
C ALA A 439 59.16 39.32 -48.70
N LEU A 440 60.34 39.51 -49.30
CA LEU A 440 60.76 40.75 -49.98
C LEU A 440 61.21 40.54 -51.43
N THR A 441 60.58 39.64 -52.19
CA THR A 441 60.84 39.52 -53.63
C THR A 441 59.69 40.12 -54.45
N ASP A 442 60.02 41.14 -55.25
CA ASP A 442 59.13 41.94 -56.10
C ASP A 442 58.28 41.06 -57.06
N PRO A 443 56.93 41.16 -57.08
CA PRO A 443 56.03 40.27 -57.84
C PRO A 443 56.22 40.29 -59.38
N ARG A 444 57.01 41.23 -59.91
CA ARG A 444 57.15 41.46 -61.35
C ARG A 444 58.26 40.66 -62.04
N LYS A 445 58.98 39.77 -61.34
CA LYS A 445 60.01 38.92 -61.96
C LYS A 445 60.03 37.44 -61.55
N CYS A 446 58.93 36.89 -61.02
CA CYS A 446 58.80 35.44 -60.84
C CYS A 446 58.52 34.74 -62.17
N SER A 447 59.38 33.78 -62.55
CA SER A 447 59.12 32.90 -63.69
C SER A 447 57.84 32.08 -63.44
N ALA A 448 57.18 31.61 -64.50
CA ALA A 448 55.95 30.81 -64.38
C ALA A 448 56.12 29.60 -63.44
N GLN A 449 57.34 29.06 -63.33
CA GLN A 449 57.69 27.93 -62.47
C GLN A 449 57.61 28.29 -60.97
N GLU A 450 58.03 29.50 -60.60
CA GLU A 450 58.06 29.95 -59.20
C GLU A 450 56.64 30.26 -58.68
N LYS A 451 55.77 30.79 -59.56
CA LYS A 451 54.34 30.96 -59.26
C LYS A 451 53.61 29.62 -59.08
N ASN A 452 53.94 28.62 -59.91
CA ASN A 452 53.39 27.28 -59.77
C ASN A 452 53.81 26.62 -58.45
N LEU A 453 55.08 26.79 -58.04
CA LEU A 453 55.59 26.23 -56.79
C LEU A 453 54.93 26.85 -55.54
N LEU A 454 54.73 28.17 -55.54
CA LEU A 454 53.97 28.85 -54.49
C LEU A 454 52.50 28.40 -54.45
N LYS A 455 51.87 28.18 -55.61
CA LYS A 455 50.48 27.69 -55.66
C LYS A 455 50.36 26.25 -55.15
N ILE A 456 51.29 25.37 -55.48
CA ILE A 456 51.34 24.00 -54.95
C ILE A 456 51.48 24.04 -53.42
N ARG A 457 52.41 24.85 -52.88
CA ARG A 457 52.59 24.99 -51.42
C ARG A 457 51.35 25.54 -50.72
N SER A 458 50.64 26.50 -51.32
CA SER A 458 49.35 27.00 -50.81
C SER A 458 48.30 25.89 -50.75
N LEU A 459 48.16 25.10 -51.83
CA LEU A 459 47.22 23.99 -51.89
C LEU A 459 47.57 22.86 -50.92
N GLU A 460 48.86 22.59 -50.70
CA GLU A 460 49.33 21.63 -49.68
C GLU A 460 49.02 22.11 -48.26
N LYS A 461 49.22 23.41 -47.98
CA LYS A 461 48.87 24.02 -46.70
C LYS A 461 47.35 23.97 -46.46
N GLU A 462 46.54 24.37 -47.43
CA GLU A 462 45.07 24.31 -47.37
C GLU A 462 44.57 22.87 -47.18
N ARG A 463 45.16 21.90 -47.88
CA ARG A 463 44.83 20.48 -47.72
C ARG A 463 45.19 19.97 -46.33
N LYS A 464 46.35 20.37 -45.79
CA LYS A 464 46.78 20.00 -44.43
C LYS A 464 45.85 20.59 -43.37
N GLU A 465 45.51 21.88 -43.48
CA GLU A 465 44.57 22.56 -42.58
C GLU A 465 43.16 21.94 -42.65
N ALA A 466 42.69 21.54 -43.84
CA ALA A 466 41.41 20.86 -44.00
C ALA A 466 41.41 19.47 -43.35
N LEU A 467 42.50 18.71 -43.49
CA LEU A 467 42.65 17.41 -42.83
C LEU A 467 42.70 17.54 -41.31
N GLU A 468 43.41 18.54 -40.78
CA GLU A 468 43.47 18.82 -39.35
C GLU A 468 42.08 19.20 -38.80
N LYS A 469 41.34 20.08 -39.49
CA LYS A 469 39.96 20.43 -39.13
C LYS A 469 39.04 19.20 -39.13
N LEU A 470 39.10 18.38 -40.19
CA LEU A 470 38.28 17.17 -40.29
C LEU A 470 38.61 16.16 -39.19
N THR A 471 39.89 16.06 -38.79
CA THR A 471 40.32 15.18 -37.69
C THR A 471 39.77 15.66 -36.36
N VAL A 472 39.84 16.96 -36.08
CA VAL A 472 39.26 17.56 -34.86
C VAL A 472 37.74 17.37 -34.82
N GLU A 473 37.05 17.54 -35.95
CA GLU A 473 35.61 17.28 -36.06
C GLU A 473 35.26 15.81 -35.83
N HIS A 474 36.05 14.89 -36.39
CA HIS A 474 35.88 13.45 -36.17
C HIS A 474 36.04 13.09 -34.69
N ASP A 475 37.08 13.59 -34.03
CA ASP A 475 37.33 13.32 -32.61
C ASP A 475 36.25 13.92 -31.71
N ALA A 476 35.76 15.12 -32.05
CA ALA A 476 34.63 15.74 -31.37
C ALA A 476 33.34 14.92 -31.53
N LEU A 477 33.03 14.45 -32.73
CA LEU A 477 31.89 13.58 -33.01
C LEU A 477 32.00 12.23 -32.28
N GLN A 478 33.19 11.65 -32.24
CA GLN A 478 33.44 10.41 -31.50
C GLN A 478 33.19 10.59 -30.00
N LYS A 479 33.70 11.67 -29.41
CA LYS A 479 33.45 11.99 -27.99
C LYS A 479 31.96 12.21 -27.70
N ASN A 480 31.26 12.94 -28.57
CA ASN A 480 29.81 13.15 -28.45
C ASN A 480 29.03 11.82 -28.55
N HIS A 481 29.44 10.92 -29.45
CA HIS A 481 28.84 9.59 -29.58
C HIS A 481 29.01 8.77 -28.29
N GLU A 482 30.21 8.78 -27.69
CA GLU A 482 30.47 8.11 -26.42
C GLU A 482 29.64 8.68 -25.26
N GLU A 483 29.47 10.00 -25.21
CA GLU A 483 28.64 10.66 -24.21
C GLU A 483 27.15 10.29 -24.35
N VAL A 484 26.61 10.34 -25.57
CA VAL A 484 25.23 9.92 -25.84
C VAL A 484 25.03 8.44 -25.50
N LYS A 485 26.01 7.58 -25.77
CA LYS A 485 25.97 6.16 -25.39
C LYS A 485 25.89 5.99 -23.87
N LYS A 486 26.72 6.71 -23.11
CA LYS A 486 26.66 6.71 -21.63
C LYS A 486 25.30 7.19 -21.12
N ASN A 487 24.76 8.27 -21.68
CA ASN A 487 23.43 8.79 -21.33
C ASN A 487 22.30 7.79 -21.63
N LEU A 488 22.38 7.09 -22.76
CA LEU A 488 21.45 6.03 -23.12
C LEU A 488 21.52 4.87 -22.13
N ASP A 489 22.70 4.41 -21.76
CA ASP A 489 22.87 3.30 -20.82
C ASP A 489 22.42 3.69 -19.41
N ALA A 490 22.67 4.93 -18.97
CA ALA A 490 22.13 5.48 -17.72
C ALA A 490 20.59 5.57 -17.75
N SER A 491 20.00 5.99 -18.88
CA SER A 491 18.54 5.99 -19.06
C SER A 491 17.94 4.58 -19.03
N LYS A 492 18.60 3.60 -19.68
CA LYS A 492 18.19 2.19 -19.62
C LYS A 492 18.27 1.64 -18.20
N ALA A 493 19.31 1.97 -17.44
CA ALA A 493 19.44 1.56 -16.04
C ALA A 493 18.30 2.14 -15.18
N ARG A 494 18.02 3.45 -15.31
CA ARG A 494 16.88 4.10 -14.63
C ARG A 494 15.55 3.44 -14.99
N ASN A 495 15.31 3.16 -16.26
CA ASN A 495 14.09 2.47 -16.70
C ASN A 495 13.95 1.06 -16.11
N ARG A 496 15.05 0.31 -15.95
CA ARG A 496 15.02 -1.01 -15.29
C ARG A 496 14.63 -0.90 -13.82
N VAL A 497 15.21 0.07 -13.10
CA VAL A 497 14.87 0.35 -11.70
C VAL A 497 13.41 0.75 -11.57
N LEU A 498 12.95 1.74 -12.35
CA LEU A 498 11.54 2.16 -12.38
C LEU A 498 10.59 0.99 -12.70
N CYS A 499 10.93 0.14 -13.65
CA CYS A 499 10.14 -1.06 -13.93
C CYS A 499 10.07 -2.03 -12.74
N SER A 500 11.15 -2.15 -11.95
CA SER A 500 11.16 -2.98 -10.75
C SER A 500 10.34 -2.38 -9.61
N GLU A 501 10.38 -1.06 -9.43
CA GLU A 501 9.55 -0.33 -8.48
C GLU A 501 8.07 -0.44 -8.85
N VAL A 502 7.72 -0.22 -10.12
CA VAL A 502 6.35 -0.39 -10.62
C VAL A 502 5.85 -1.82 -10.39
N LYS A 503 6.68 -2.84 -10.57
CA LYS A 503 6.29 -4.24 -10.24
C LYS A 503 6.05 -4.43 -8.75
N THR A 504 6.88 -3.82 -7.90
CA THR A 504 6.74 -3.89 -6.44
C THR A 504 5.47 -3.17 -5.98
N LEU A 505 5.22 -1.96 -6.47
CA LEU A 505 3.99 -1.20 -6.21
C LEU A 505 2.75 -1.94 -6.69
N LYS A 506 2.79 -2.56 -7.88
CA LYS A 506 1.70 -3.44 -8.34
C LYS A 506 1.47 -4.61 -7.39
N GLY A 507 2.53 -5.22 -6.87
CA GLY A 507 2.43 -6.27 -5.85
C GLY A 507 1.75 -5.76 -4.58
N GLN A 508 2.14 -4.59 -4.08
CA GLN A 508 1.53 -3.97 -2.91
C GLN A 508 0.04 -3.67 -3.14
N ILE A 509 -0.33 -3.14 -4.31
CA ILE A 509 -1.73 -2.90 -4.69
C ILE A 509 -2.52 -4.21 -4.69
N VAL A 510 -1.97 -5.29 -5.25
CA VAL A 510 -2.65 -6.61 -5.24
C VAL A 510 -2.88 -7.09 -3.81
N THR A 511 -1.90 -6.98 -2.93
CA THR A 511 -2.08 -7.34 -1.51
C THR A 511 -3.14 -6.48 -0.81
N LEU A 512 -3.20 -5.18 -1.11
CA LEU A 512 -4.25 -4.31 -0.58
C LEU A 512 -5.64 -4.69 -1.11
N LEU A 513 -5.75 -5.05 -2.39
CA LEU A 513 -6.99 -5.56 -2.97
C LEU A 513 -7.41 -6.88 -2.35
N GLU A 514 -6.46 -7.77 -2.04
CA GLU A 514 -6.75 -8.99 -1.30
C GLU A 514 -7.27 -8.69 0.10
N LYS A 515 -6.67 -7.75 0.84
CA LYS A 515 -7.18 -7.33 2.15
C LYS A 515 -8.61 -6.79 2.07
N GLY A 516 -8.88 -5.93 1.09
CA GLY A 516 -10.24 -5.42 0.84
C GLY A 516 -11.27 -6.53 0.63
N LYS A 517 -10.92 -7.62 -0.07
CA LYS A 517 -11.82 -8.78 -0.21
C LYS A 517 -12.10 -9.49 1.12
N HIS A 518 -11.12 -9.59 2.01
CA HIS A 518 -11.35 -10.17 3.34
C HIS A 518 -12.25 -9.27 4.18
N ASP A 519 -12.09 -7.95 4.05
CA ASP A 519 -12.97 -6.98 4.70
C ASP A 519 -14.41 -7.08 4.15
N ASP A 520 -14.57 -7.25 2.84
CA ASP A 520 -15.88 -7.50 2.21
C ASP A 520 -16.52 -8.80 2.72
N GLU A 521 -15.75 -9.89 2.80
CA GLU A 521 -16.22 -11.17 3.38
C GLU A 521 -16.64 -11.02 4.85
N LEU A 522 -15.91 -10.23 5.63
CA LEU A 522 -16.25 -9.92 7.02
C LEU A 522 -17.55 -9.11 7.11
N ILE A 523 -17.71 -8.10 6.25
CA ILE A 523 -18.93 -7.29 6.17
C ILE A 523 -20.12 -8.19 5.82
N ASP A 524 -19.99 -9.06 4.83
CA ASP A 524 -21.05 -10.00 4.45
C ASP A 524 -21.42 -10.95 5.58
N ALA A 525 -20.43 -11.46 6.33
CA ALA A 525 -20.66 -12.30 7.49
C ALA A 525 -21.42 -11.55 8.60
N LEU A 526 -21.03 -10.31 8.89
CA LEU A 526 -21.70 -9.45 9.87
C LEU A 526 -23.13 -9.08 9.44
N LEU A 527 -23.34 -8.76 8.16
CA LEU A 527 -24.67 -8.49 7.60
C LEU A 527 -25.58 -9.74 7.68
N SER A 528 -25.03 -10.92 7.42
CA SER A 528 -25.74 -12.19 7.58
C SER A 528 -26.14 -12.44 9.03
N GLN A 529 -25.24 -12.19 9.99
CA GLN A 529 -25.57 -12.28 11.42
C GLN A 529 -26.64 -11.26 11.84
N GLN A 530 -26.54 -10.02 11.36
CA GLN A 530 -27.54 -8.99 11.63
C GLN A 530 -28.92 -9.38 11.09
N LYS A 531 -28.96 -9.95 9.88
CA LYS A 531 -30.20 -10.45 9.28
C LYS A 531 -30.82 -11.59 10.09
N GLN A 532 -30.01 -12.56 10.53
CA GLN A 532 -30.47 -13.64 11.41
C GLN A 532 -31.03 -13.09 12.73
N MET A 533 -30.37 -12.12 13.34
CA MET A 533 -30.84 -11.47 14.57
C MET A 533 -32.19 -10.77 14.36
N GLN A 534 -32.35 -10.03 13.24
CA GLN A 534 -33.61 -9.38 12.88
C GLN A 534 -34.74 -10.40 12.66
N GLU A 535 -34.44 -11.54 12.05
CA GLU A 535 -35.42 -12.61 11.82
C GLU A 535 -35.85 -13.27 13.13
N ILE A 536 -34.92 -13.51 14.05
CA ILE A 536 -35.22 -13.99 15.41
C ILE A 536 -36.10 -12.98 16.16
N LEU A 537 -35.76 -11.69 16.14
CA LEU A 537 -36.57 -10.63 16.76
C LEU A 537 -37.98 -10.56 16.17
N LYS A 538 -38.11 -10.72 14.85
CA LYS A 538 -39.41 -10.76 14.18
C LYS A 538 -40.22 -11.97 14.63
N HIS A 539 -39.60 -13.14 14.75
CA HIS A 539 -40.25 -14.36 15.27
C HIS A 539 -40.70 -14.18 16.73
N LEU A 540 -39.85 -13.64 17.60
CA LEU A 540 -40.19 -13.37 19.00
C LEU A 540 -41.34 -12.36 19.12
N SER A 541 -41.31 -11.28 18.33
CA SER A 541 -42.40 -10.30 18.30
C SER A 541 -43.73 -10.93 17.85
N GLN A 542 -43.71 -11.77 16.80
CA GLN A 542 -44.92 -12.49 16.36
C GLN A 542 -45.42 -13.49 17.41
N GLN A 543 -44.52 -14.11 18.16
CA GLN A 543 -44.87 -15.03 19.24
C GLN A 543 -45.49 -14.28 20.42
N ASP A 544 -44.96 -13.11 20.77
CA ASP A 544 -45.50 -12.26 21.83
C ASP A 544 -46.91 -11.75 21.50
N GLU A 545 -47.17 -11.35 20.24
CA GLU A 545 -48.53 -10.95 19.83
C GLU A 545 -49.52 -12.13 19.91
N LYS A 546 -49.13 -13.34 19.47
CA LYS A 546 -49.97 -14.55 19.65
C LYS A 546 -50.22 -14.89 21.13
N ASN A 547 -49.22 -14.70 21.98
CA ASN A 547 -49.35 -14.92 23.41
C ASN A 547 -50.30 -13.90 24.05
N LYS A 548 -50.23 -12.62 23.65
CA LYS A 548 -51.17 -11.58 24.07
C LYS A 548 -52.59 -11.87 23.61
N GLU A 549 -52.79 -12.25 22.35
CA GLU A 549 -54.11 -12.66 21.82
C GLU A 549 -54.69 -13.83 22.62
N SER A 550 -53.87 -14.85 22.89
CA SER A 550 -54.28 -16.02 23.69
C SER A 550 -54.63 -15.63 25.14
N GLN A 551 -53.84 -14.77 25.77
CA GLN A 551 -54.12 -14.24 27.11
C GLN A 551 -55.37 -13.36 27.13
N GLN A 552 -55.60 -12.57 26.09
CA GLN A 552 -56.78 -11.71 25.98
C GLN A 552 -58.05 -12.54 25.80
N LEU A 553 -58.02 -13.58 24.96
CA LEU A 553 -59.11 -14.54 24.81
C LEU A 553 -59.42 -15.25 26.13
N LEU A 554 -58.38 -15.70 26.84
CA LEU A 554 -58.55 -16.33 28.16
C LEU A 554 -59.14 -15.35 29.18
N GLY A 555 -58.66 -14.10 29.20
CA GLY A 555 -59.18 -13.04 30.05
C GLY A 555 -60.65 -12.71 29.76
N GLN A 556 -61.03 -12.64 28.49
CA GLN A 556 -62.43 -12.46 28.08
C GLN A 556 -63.30 -13.63 28.55
N HIS A 557 -62.83 -14.87 28.38
CA HIS A 557 -63.54 -16.05 28.85
C HIS A 557 -63.74 -16.02 30.38
N LEU A 558 -62.68 -15.73 31.15
CA LEU A 558 -62.75 -15.63 32.60
C LEU A 558 -63.68 -14.50 33.06
N ASN A 559 -63.69 -13.36 32.37
CA ASN A 559 -64.58 -12.24 32.68
C ASN A 559 -66.05 -12.61 32.41
N ASN A 560 -66.34 -13.25 31.28
CA ASN A 560 -67.68 -13.74 30.97
C ASN A 560 -68.17 -14.76 32.00
N GLU A 561 -67.28 -15.65 32.46
CA GLU A 561 -67.60 -16.61 33.51
C GLU A 561 -67.82 -15.92 34.86
N ALA A 562 -66.95 -14.96 35.24
CA ALA A 562 -67.13 -14.17 36.46
C ALA A 562 -68.44 -13.37 36.45
N GLN A 563 -68.85 -12.82 35.31
CA GLN A 563 -70.14 -12.14 35.16
C GLN A 563 -71.33 -13.09 35.39
N LYS A 564 -71.27 -14.33 34.87
CA LYS A 564 -72.31 -15.35 35.13
C LYS A 564 -72.37 -15.71 36.62
N GLN A 565 -71.21 -15.94 37.24
CA GLN A 565 -71.12 -16.24 38.67
C GLN A 565 -71.66 -15.08 39.51
N ASN A 566 -71.33 -13.83 39.15
CA ASN A 566 -71.86 -12.64 39.83
C ASN A 566 -73.38 -12.53 39.69
N CYS A 567 -73.95 -12.79 38.50
CA CYS A 567 -75.40 -12.82 38.32
C CYS A 567 -76.07 -13.87 39.20
N LEU A 568 -75.48 -15.05 39.32
CA LEU A 568 -75.97 -16.10 40.22
C LEU A 568 -75.87 -15.69 41.69
N ILE A 569 -74.76 -15.06 42.10
CA ILE A 569 -74.59 -14.53 43.47
C ILE A 569 -75.65 -13.46 43.76
N GLU A 570 -75.94 -12.56 42.83
CA GLU A 570 -76.98 -11.54 42.96
C GLU A 570 -78.35 -12.19 43.18
N GLN A 571 -78.69 -13.22 42.39
CA GLN A 571 -79.92 -14.00 42.55
C GLN A 571 -79.99 -14.69 43.92
N LEU A 572 -78.88 -15.30 44.37
CA LEU A 572 -78.81 -15.93 45.69
C LEU A 572 -78.97 -14.90 46.82
N ARG A 573 -78.34 -13.72 46.71
CA ARG A 573 -78.47 -12.62 47.67
C ARG A 573 -79.91 -12.11 47.76
N GLN A 574 -80.58 -11.97 46.62
CA GLN A 574 -81.99 -11.58 46.58
C GLN A 574 -82.87 -12.60 47.31
N MET A 575 -82.68 -13.90 47.05
CA MET A 575 -83.41 -14.95 47.78
C MET A 575 -83.11 -14.96 49.27
N VAL A 576 -81.87 -14.66 49.68
CA VAL A 576 -81.51 -14.55 51.11
C VAL A 576 -82.20 -13.35 51.74
N ALA A 577 -82.19 -12.18 51.08
CA ALA A 577 -82.86 -10.98 51.57
C ALA A 577 -84.38 -11.19 51.71
N GLU A 578 -85.02 -11.87 50.75
CA GLU A 578 -86.43 -12.24 50.83
C GLU A 578 -86.71 -13.18 52.01
N ARG A 579 -85.84 -14.18 52.24
CA ARG A 579 -85.95 -15.07 53.41
C ARG A 579 -85.72 -14.33 54.72
N GLU A 580 -84.73 -13.44 54.80
CA GLU A 580 -84.46 -12.62 55.97
C GLU A 580 -85.63 -11.67 56.28
N ALA A 581 -86.24 -11.07 55.26
CA ALA A 581 -87.45 -10.26 55.42
C ALA A 581 -88.59 -11.10 55.99
N LYS A 582 -88.79 -12.32 55.47
CA LYS A 582 -89.81 -13.24 55.99
C LYS A 582 -89.53 -13.68 57.43
N VAL A 583 -88.25 -13.91 57.77
CA VAL A 583 -87.85 -14.21 59.16
C VAL A 583 -88.16 -13.03 60.06
N LYS A 584 -87.84 -11.79 59.66
CA LYS A 584 -88.17 -10.59 60.44
C LYS A 584 -89.67 -10.43 60.65
N GLU A 585 -90.49 -10.63 59.61
CA GLU A 585 -91.95 -10.61 59.75
C GLU A 585 -92.43 -11.66 60.77
N LEU A 586 -91.92 -12.89 60.68
CA LEU A 586 -92.26 -13.96 61.63
C LEU A 586 -91.76 -13.66 63.06
N GLU A 587 -90.58 -13.07 63.20
CA GLU A 587 -90.03 -12.61 64.49
C GLU A 587 -90.87 -11.49 65.10
N GLU A 588 -91.36 -10.54 64.28
CA GLU A 588 -92.30 -9.50 64.72
C GLU A 588 -93.64 -10.09 65.15
N GLU A 589 -94.18 -11.06 64.41
CA GLU A 589 -95.39 -11.81 64.80
C GLU A 589 -95.19 -12.54 66.14
N ILE A 590 -94.07 -13.25 66.30
CA ILE A 590 -93.69 -13.92 67.56
C ILE A 590 -93.53 -12.89 68.69
N GLY A 591 -92.92 -11.73 68.41
CA GLY A 591 -92.74 -10.64 69.36
C GLY A 591 -94.08 -10.05 69.81
N GLN A 592 -95.03 -9.86 68.90
CA GLN A 592 -96.39 -9.40 69.21
C GLN A 592 -97.15 -10.43 70.06
N LEU A 593 -97.03 -11.73 69.72
CA LEU A 593 -97.60 -12.82 70.51
C LEU A 593 -96.95 -12.90 71.91
N THR A 594 -95.64 -12.70 71.99
CA THR A 594 -94.91 -12.67 73.26
C THR A 594 -95.34 -11.46 74.10
N LEU A 595 -95.50 -10.27 73.52
CA LEU A 595 -96.04 -9.09 74.19
C LEU A 595 -97.50 -9.26 74.61
N GLN A 596 -98.28 -10.09 73.90
CA GLN A 596 -99.63 -10.47 74.32
C GLN A 596 -99.60 -11.44 75.52
N VAL A 597 -98.64 -12.38 75.56
CA VAL A 597 -98.39 -13.25 76.72
C VAL A 597 -97.86 -12.45 77.91
N VAL A 598 -96.95 -11.50 77.68
CA VAL A 598 -96.42 -10.60 78.71
C VAL A 598 -97.50 -9.66 79.22
N ARG A 599 -98.34 -9.03 78.38
CA ARG A 599 -99.53 -8.28 78.85
C ARG A 599 -100.54 -9.14 79.61
N ARG A 600 -100.58 -10.45 79.34
CA ARG A 600 -101.39 -11.40 80.11
C ARG A 600 -100.76 -11.78 81.45
N ASN A 601 -99.43 -11.65 81.58
CA ASN A 601 -98.64 -11.93 82.77
C ASN A 601 -98.28 -10.68 83.62
N GLU A 602 -98.41 -9.46 83.09
CA GLU A 602 -98.10 -8.17 83.76
C GLU A 602 -99.24 -7.62 84.65
N LEU A 603 -100.08 -8.49 85.22
CA LEU A 603 -100.89 -8.18 86.41
C LEU A 603 -100.20 -8.62 87.73
N GLU A 604 -98.96 -9.11 87.67
CA GLU A 604 -98.16 -9.44 88.86
C GLU A 604 -96.80 -8.72 88.92
N LYS A 605 -96.77 -7.70 89.79
CA LYS A 605 -95.64 -7.17 90.57
C LYS A 605 -94.65 -6.15 89.97
N HIS A 606 -94.37 -5.20 90.85
CA HIS A 606 -93.62 -3.95 90.74
C HIS A 606 -92.24 -4.02 91.47
N ASN A 607 -91.33 -3.12 91.08
CA ASN A 607 -90.16 -2.53 91.82
C ASN A 607 -88.90 -3.39 92.03
N CYS A 608 -87.63 -2.90 92.03
CA CYS A 608 -87.02 -1.54 92.01
C CYS A 608 -85.48 -1.61 91.72
N ASN A 609 -84.92 -0.51 91.17
CA ASN A 609 -83.57 0.12 91.34
C ASN A 609 -82.21 -0.62 91.10
N HIS A 610 -81.28 0.01 90.34
CA HIS A 610 -80.09 0.77 90.83
C HIS A 610 -78.86 0.82 89.85
N PHE A 611 -78.19 1.99 89.80
CA PHE A 611 -76.73 2.27 89.61
C PHE A 611 -75.99 2.30 88.24
N ARG A 612 -75.57 3.52 87.85
CA ARG A 612 -74.20 4.09 87.66
C ARG A 612 -73.08 3.37 86.85
N LEU A 613 -72.44 4.20 86.00
CA LEU A 613 -70.99 4.45 85.76
C LEU A 613 -70.24 3.79 84.57
N ALA A 614 -69.44 4.66 83.92
CA ALA A 614 -68.10 4.46 83.34
C ALA A 614 -67.91 4.02 81.86
N GLY A 615 -67.27 4.95 81.13
CA GLY A 615 -66.19 4.83 80.14
C GLY A 615 -65.84 3.49 79.48
N THR A 616 -65.57 3.58 78.18
CA THR A 616 -64.70 2.65 77.46
C THR A 616 -63.84 3.41 76.46
N ASP A 617 -62.55 3.51 76.78
CA ASP A 617 -61.47 3.62 75.80
C ASP A 617 -61.62 2.47 74.79
N SER A 618 -61.76 2.77 73.49
CA SER A 618 -61.58 1.76 72.44
C SER A 618 -60.19 1.92 71.84
N LEU A 619 -59.42 0.82 71.87
CA LEU A 619 -58.09 0.71 71.27
C LEU A 619 -58.03 1.20 69.82
N ASP A 620 -59.15 1.16 69.09
CA ASP A 620 -59.25 1.54 67.68
C ASP A 620 -58.94 3.03 67.43
N PHE A 621 -59.28 3.92 68.37
CA PHE A 621 -59.01 5.35 68.22
C PHE A 621 -57.51 5.66 68.32
N LYS A 622 -56.79 4.97 69.22
CA LYS A 622 -55.33 5.13 69.39
C LYS A 622 -54.57 4.55 68.20
N VAL A 623 -55.02 3.42 67.66
CA VAL A 623 -54.42 2.79 66.46
C VAL A 623 -54.58 3.67 65.23
N LEU A 624 -55.77 4.24 65.00
CA LEU A 624 -55.98 5.22 63.93
C LEU A 624 -55.10 6.46 64.12
N GLN A 625 -54.97 6.95 65.36
CA GLN A 625 -54.15 8.12 65.64
C GLN A 625 -52.66 7.88 65.37
N THR A 626 -52.14 6.68 65.64
CA THR A 626 -50.77 6.28 65.27
C THR A 626 -50.57 6.14 63.77
N GLN A 627 -51.51 5.52 63.04
CA GLN A 627 -51.41 5.41 61.57
C GLN A 627 -51.46 6.78 60.89
N ILE A 628 -52.29 7.70 61.39
CA ILE A 628 -52.35 9.09 60.88
C ILE A 628 -51.01 9.80 61.13
N ALA A 629 -50.37 9.59 62.28
CA ALA A 629 -49.06 10.16 62.57
C ALA A 629 -47.95 9.57 61.66
N GLU A 630 -47.97 8.28 61.41
CA GLU A 630 -47.02 7.59 60.51
C GLU A 630 -47.15 8.06 59.05
N HIS A 631 -48.38 8.12 58.53
CA HIS A 631 -48.60 8.64 57.18
C HIS A 631 -48.20 10.11 57.06
N LYS A 632 -48.41 10.91 58.10
CA LYS A 632 -47.98 12.31 58.14
C LYS A 632 -46.45 12.45 58.12
N ALA A 633 -45.74 11.59 58.85
CA ALA A 633 -44.28 11.56 58.83
C ALA A 633 -43.72 11.11 57.46
N LEU A 634 -44.35 10.13 56.82
CA LEU A 634 -43.97 9.68 55.47
C LEU A 634 -44.20 10.76 54.41
N CYS A 635 -45.33 11.49 54.49
CA CYS A 635 -45.57 12.62 53.59
C CYS A 635 -44.52 13.72 53.77
N GLN A 636 -44.14 14.04 55.00
CA GLN A 636 -43.08 15.03 55.27
C GLN A 636 -41.71 14.58 54.75
N ALA A 637 -41.36 13.30 54.89
CA ALA A 637 -40.13 12.76 54.31
C ALA A 637 -40.12 12.82 52.78
N ALA A 638 -41.26 12.52 52.14
CA ALA A 638 -41.41 12.63 50.68
C ALA A 638 -41.36 14.09 50.19
N GLU A 639 -41.91 15.04 50.95
CA GLU A 639 -41.81 16.48 50.66
C GLU A 639 -40.35 16.95 50.69
N VAL A 640 -39.58 16.55 51.72
CA VAL A 640 -38.15 16.90 51.83
C VAL A 640 -37.33 16.30 50.68
N GLU A 641 -37.60 15.06 50.29
CA GLU A 641 -36.88 14.43 49.18
C GLU A 641 -37.24 15.09 47.84
N ARG A 642 -38.51 15.48 47.65
CA ARG A 642 -38.94 16.25 46.48
C ARG A 642 -38.23 17.61 46.44
N ASP A 643 -38.12 18.31 47.57
CA ASP A 643 -37.46 19.61 47.64
C ASP A 643 -35.95 19.49 47.34
N ARG A 644 -35.30 18.42 47.83
CA ARG A 644 -33.90 18.10 47.50
C ARG A 644 -33.71 17.77 46.01
N LEU A 645 -34.66 17.06 45.40
CA LEU A 645 -34.65 16.76 43.97
C LEU A 645 -34.87 18.04 43.14
N LEU A 646 -35.73 18.96 43.59
CA LEU A 646 -35.90 20.26 42.94
C LEU A 646 -34.61 21.09 43.00
N GLU A 647 -33.91 21.11 44.14
CA GLU A 647 -32.60 21.74 44.23
C GLU A 647 -31.59 21.10 43.26
N LEU A 648 -31.54 19.77 43.16
CA LEU A 648 -30.67 19.09 42.21
C LEU A 648 -30.99 19.44 40.75
N VAL A 649 -32.28 19.51 40.41
CA VAL A 649 -32.74 19.94 39.08
C VAL A 649 -32.31 21.38 38.81
N THR A 650 -32.45 22.32 39.76
CA THR A 650 -32.00 23.71 39.55
C THR A 650 -30.49 23.82 39.37
N VAL A 651 -29.69 23.04 40.11
CA VAL A 651 -28.23 22.99 39.93
C VAL A 651 -27.84 22.40 38.57
N LEU A 652 -28.56 21.38 38.10
CA LEU A 652 -28.36 20.81 36.77
C LEU A 652 -28.76 21.80 35.67
N GLN A 653 -29.90 22.48 35.83
CA GLN A 653 -30.38 23.53 34.92
C GLN A 653 -29.33 24.64 34.77
N LYS A 654 -28.80 25.13 35.91
CA LYS A 654 -27.76 26.16 35.93
C LYS A 654 -26.46 25.71 35.25
N ARG A 655 -26.03 24.46 35.46
CA ARG A 655 -24.83 23.92 34.77
C ARG A 655 -25.03 23.80 33.27
N VAL A 656 -26.25 23.47 32.83
CA VAL A 656 -26.59 23.41 31.40
C VAL A 656 -26.60 24.82 30.79
N GLU A 657 -27.18 25.80 31.48
CA GLU A 657 -27.16 27.22 31.07
C GLU A 657 -25.73 27.77 30.98
N GLU A 658 -24.90 27.57 32.02
CA GLU A 658 -23.49 27.96 32.03
C GLU A 658 -22.67 27.26 30.93
N GLY A 659 -23.02 26.00 30.60
CA GLY A 659 -22.42 25.27 29.49
C GLY A 659 -22.82 25.87 28.14
N SER A 660 -24.10 26.19 27.96
CA SER A 660 -24.64 26.83 26.77
C SER A 660 -24.02 28.21 26.52
N ASP A 661 -23.86 29.02 27.57
CA ASP A 661 -23.24 30.35 27.47
C ASP A 661 -21.77 30.28 27.03
N LYS A 662 -21.01 29.32 27.56
CA LYS A 662 -19.62 29.09 27.15
C LYS A 662 -19.51 28.68 25.68
N VAL A 663 -20.44 27.85 25.20
CA VAL A 663 -20.50 27.45 23.78
C VAL A 663 -20.83 28.67 22.91
N LEU A 664 -21.83 29.46 23.29
CA LEU A 664 -22.21 30.68 22.56
C LEU A 664 -21.04 31.67 22.47
N GLU A 665 -20.26 31.84 23.54
CA GLU A 665 -19.11 32.74 23.53
C GLU A 665 -17.95 32.19 22.68
N ALA A 666 -17.72 30.88 22.69
CA ALA A 666 -16.75 30.23 21.80
C ALA A 666 -17.14 30.39 20.32
N GLU A 667 -18.43 30.28 19.98
CA GLU A 667 -18.95 30.51 18.64
C GLU A 667 -18.75 31.96 18.18
N LYS A 668 -19.01 32.95 19.06
CA LYS A 668 -18.75 34.36 18.75
C LYS A 668 -17.27 34.62 18.46
N ARG A 669 -16.36 34.06 19.28
CA ARG A 669 -14.90 34.19 19.05
C ARG A 669 -14.48 33.53 17.74
N LEU A 670 -15.01 32.36 17.42
CA LEU A 670 -14.75 31.70 16.13
C LEU A 670 -15.24 32.55 14.95
N GLN A 671 -16.40 33.20 15.08
CA GLN A 671 -16.93 34.08 14.05
C GLN A 671 -16.07 35.35 13.87
N GLU A 672 -15.54 35.91 14.96
CA GLU A 672 -14.61 37.04 14.92
C GLU A 672 -13.29 36.67 14.24
N GLU A 673 -12.71 35.51 14.57
CA GLU A 673 -11.50 35.02 13.92
C GLU A 673 -11.72 34.74 12.42
N ARG A 674 -12.88 34.18 12.04
CA ARG A 674 -13.24 34.02 10.63
C ARG A 674 -13.31 35.36 9.90
N ARG A 675 -13.87 36.40 10.53
CA ARG A 675 -13.88 37.77 9.95
C ARG A 675 -12.46 38.33 9.82
N ARG A 676 -11.58 38.09 10.79
CA ARG A 676 -10.16 38.50 10.73
C ARG A 676 -9.42 37.80 9.59
N CYS A 677 -9.63 36.49 9.39
CA CYS A 677 -9.05 35.76 8.27
C CYS A 677 -9.47 36.35 6.92
N VAL A 678 -10.75 36.65 6.72
CA VAL A 678 -11.24 37.25 5.47
C VAL A 678 -10.60 38.63 5.20
N ILE A 679 -10.41 39.44 6.24
CA ILE A 679 -9.74 40.76 6.09
C ILE A 679 -8.26 40.58 5.73
N LEU A 680 -7.57 39.63 6.37
CA LEU A 680 -6.17 39.34 6.06
C LEU A 680 -6.00 38.77 4.66
N GLU A 681 -6.91 37.91 4.21
CA GLU A 681 -6.96 37.38 2.84
C GLU A 681 -7.17 38.51 1.83
N GLN A 682 -8.11 39.44 2.08
CA GLN A 682 -8.29 40.63 1.24
C GLN A 682 -7.07 41.55 1.23
N GLN A 683 -6.33 41.66 2.33
CA GLN A 683 -5.09 42.44 2.38
C GLN A 683 -3.95 41.76 1.61
N LEU A 684 -3.85 40.44 1.69
CA LEU A 684 -2.89 39.64 0.92
C LEU A 684 -3.17 39.72 -0.58
N GLU A 685 -4.42 39.65 -0.98
CA GLU A 685 -4.84 39.79 -2.38
C GLU A 685 -4.53 41.19 -2.92
N LYS A 686 -4.75 42.25 -2.12
CA LYS A 686 -4.35 43.62 -2.47
C LYS A 686 -2.84 43.79 -2.62
N LEU A 687 -2.04 43.11 -1.80
CA LEU A 687 -0.57 43.13 -1.91
C LEU A 687 -0.04 42.29 -3.08
N GLN A 688 -0.81 41.30 -3.54
CA GLN A 688 -0.46 40.50 -4.73
C GLN A 688 -0.84 41.18 -6.06
N MET A 689 -1.72 42.18 -6.04
CA MET A 689 -2.21 42.87 -7.24
C MET A 689 -1.42 44.14 -7.63
N ASP A 690 -0.25 44.39 -7.06
CA ASP A 690 0.57 45.58 -7.38
C ASP A 690 1.91 45.24 -8.08
N PRO A 691 1.91 45.00 -9.41
CA PRO A 691 3.15 44.82 -10.17
C PRO A 691 3.59 46.16 -10.79
N GLY A 692 4.52 46.86 -10.14
CA GLY A 692 5.49 47.72 -10.86
C GLY A 692 5.77 49.12 -10.30
N ARG A 693 6.93 49.26 -9.64
CA ARG A 693 7.81 50.44 -9.83
C ARG A 693 9.27 50.14 -9.45
N ILE A 694 10.14 50.23 -10.44
CA ILE A 694 11.61 50.03 -10.37
C ILE A 694 12.25 51.36 -9.93
N THR A 695 13.31 51.33 -9.10
CA THR A 695 14.66 51.93 -9.34
C THR A 695 15.46 52.32 -8.07
N SER A 696 16.73 51.87 -8.08
CA SER A 696 17.97 52.54 -7.67
C SER A 696 18.30 52.84 -6.19
N THR A 697 19.36 52.15 -5.72
CA THR A 697 20.53 52.66 -4.94
C THR A 697 20.32 53.69 -3.82
N GLN A 698 20.64 53.30 -2.58
CA GLN A 698 21.79 53.81 -1.78
C GLN A 698 21.79 53.19 -0.36
N LYS A 699 22.99 53.05 0.22
CA LYS A 699 23.29 52.60 1.60
C LYS A 699 23.93 53.78 2.36
N PRO A 700 24.16 53.71 3.69
CA PRO A 700 23.31 54.00 4.86
C PRO A 700 23.76 55.31 5.60
N PRO A 701 23.28 55.73 6.82
CA PRO A 701 23.70 55.12 8.11
C PRO A 701 22.74 55.23 9.35
N LEU A 702 22.90 54.27 10.27
CA LEU A 702 22.88 54.32 11.75
C LEU A 702 21.96 55.31 12.52
N ARG A 703 21.07 54.77 13.40
CA ARG A 703 21.19 54.85 14.88
C ARG A 703 20.03 54.19 15.66
N SER A 704 20.42 53.29 16.57
CA SER A 704 19.90 53.03 17.93
C SER A 704 18.46 53.42 18.31
N LYS A 705 17.65 52.45 18.77
CA LYS A 705 17.33 52.27 20.20
C LYS A 705 16.44 51.05 20.45
N THR A 706 16.81 50.38 21.53
CA THR A 706 16.16 49.33 22.32
C THR A 706 14.65 49.48 22.55
N GLY A 707 13.95 48.34 22.49
CA GLY A 707 12.61 48.15 23.05
C GLY A 707 12.19 46.69 22.96
N GLN A 708 12.28 45.97 24.09
CA GLN A 708 11.80 44.60 24.27
C GLN A 708 10.29 44.48 24.02
N SER A 709 9.85 43.40 23.38
CA SER A 709 8.61 42.72 23.77
C SER A 709 8.63 41.28 23.27
N ALA A 710 8.62 40.35 24.21
CA ALA A 710 8.44 38.94 23.98
C ALA A 710 6.96 38.68 23.63
N GLY A 711 6.73 38.10 22.47
CA GLY A 711 5.43 37.59 22.05
C GLY A 711 5.67 36.36 21.19
N GLN A 712 5.42 35.18 21.77
CA GLN A 712 5.51 33.89 21.12
C GLN A 712 4.62 33.85 19.88
N SER A 713 5.22 33.97 18.69
CA SER A 713 4.60 33.50 17.45
C SER A 713 4.98 32.04 17.26
N ARG A 714 3.99 31.17 17.44
CA ARG A 714 3.99 29.79 16.92
C ARG A 714 4.25 29.87 15.42
N LEU A 715 5.47 29.56 15.01
CA LEU A 715 5.83 29.35 13.62
C LEU A 715 5.16 28.06 13.17
N SER A 716 4.03 28.22 12.46
CA SER A 716 3.51 27.20 11.56
C SER A 716 4.55 26.96 10.47
N LEU A 717 5.29 25.86 10.58
CA LEU A 717 6.21 25.40 9.54
C LEU A 717 5.40 24.86 8.36
N ASN A 718 5.04 25.74 7.42
CA ASN A 718 4.58 25.32 6.09
C ASN A 718 5.76 24.71 5.32
N MET A 719 5.84 23.38 5.35
CA MET A 719 6.87 22.57 4.67
C MET A 719 6.48 22.18 3.24
N SER A 720 5.81 23.04 2.47
CA SER A 720 5.39 22.66 1.11
C SER A 720 5.15 23.85 0.21
N GLU A 721 6.21 24.49 -0.26
CA GLU A 721 6.25 25.16 -1.57
C GLU A 721 7.69 25.64 -1.86
N ARG A 722 8.65 24.72 -1.91
CA ARG A 722 9.91 24.99 -2.60
C ARG A 722 9.78 24.45 -4.01
N LYS A 723 9.43 25.35 -4.92
CA LYS A 723 9.40 25.12 -6.37
C LYS A 723 10.82 24.75 -6.79
N GLU A 724 11.14 23.46 -6.82
CA GLU A 724 12.37 22.96 -7.42
C GLU A 724 12.36 23.33 -8.91
N LEU A 725 13.06 24.41 -9.27
CA LEU A 725 13.38 24.66 -10.66
C LEU A 725 14.22 23.48 -11.16
N SER A 726 13.62 22.69 -12.04
CA SER A 726 14.19 21.47 -12.59
C SER A 726 15.59 21.71 -13.17
N ALA A 727 16.47 20.70 -13.05
CA ALA A 727 17.83 20.71 -13.62
C ALA A 727 17.87 21.04 -15.13
N ALA A 728 16.74 20.93 -15.83
CA ALA A 728 16.59 21.29 -17.23
C ALA A 728 16.62 22.82 -17.50
N GLN A 729 16.25 23.66 -16.52
CA GLN A 729 16.19 25.12 -16.68
C GLN A 729 17.52 25.84 -16.37
N LEU A 730 18.39 25.23 -15.56
CA LEU A 730 19.72 25.76 -15.24
C LEU A 730 20.67 25.76 -16.44
N SER A 731 20.47 24.87 -17.41
CA SER A 731 21.36 24.74 -18.59
C SER A 731 21.33 25.92 -19.57
N LYS A 732 20.45 26.92 -19.36
CA LYS A 732 20.22 28.04 -20.30
C LYS A 732 20.79 29.39 -19.84
N LEU A 733 21.43 29.47 -18.67
CA LEU A 733 21.95 30.73 -18.11
C LEU A 733 23.49 30.73 -18.05
N PRO A 734 24.15 31.91 -18.09
CA PRO A 734 25.60 32.04 -17.97
C PRO A 734 26.14 31.38 -16.68
N LEU A 735 27.34 30.80 -16.75
CA LEU A 735 27.96 30.03 -15.64
C LEU A 735 28.05 30.81 -14.33
N GLU A 736 28.35 32.11 -14.35
CA GLU A 736 28.33 32.97 -13.16
C GLU A 736 26.99 32.93 -12.41
N SER A 737 25.87 33.01 -13.15
CA SER A 737 24.53 33.04 -12.56
C SER A 737 24.13 31.70 -11.96
N GLN A 738 24.63 30.59 -12.51
CA GLN A 738 24.39 29.25 -11.97
C GLN A 738 25.15 29.04 -10.65
N ILE A 739 26.39 29.55 -10.56
CA ILE A 739 27.20 29.46 -9.34
C ILE A 739 26.58 30.30 -8.23
N GLU A 740 26.11 31.51 -8.54
CA GLU A 740 25.45 32.39 -7.57
C GLU A 740 24.11 31.82 -7.06
N GLU A 741 23.30 31.22 -7.94
CA GLU A 741 22.05 30.55 -7.54
C GLU A 741 22.31 29.27 -6.72
N LEU A 742 23.33 28.48 -7.07
CA LEU A 742 23.70 27.31 -6.27
C LEU A 742 24.27 27.71 -4.91
N SER A 743 25.06 28.79 -4.85
CA SER A 743 25.61 29.32 -3.60
C SER A 743 24.51 29.82 -2.67
N THR A 744 23.51 30.54 -3.20
CA THR A 744 22.38 31.01 -2.39
C THR A 744 21.50 29.86 -1.91
N ARG A 745 21.26 28.84 -2.73
CA ARG A 745 20.57 27.61 -2.29
C ARG A 745 21.33 26.86 -1.21
N LEU A 746 22.66 26.78 -1.31
CA LEU A 746 23.49 26.13 -0.30
C LEU A 746 23.41 26.86 1.04
N VAL A 747 23.45 28.20 1.05
CA VAL A 747 23.30 29.01 2.27
C VAL A 747 21.93 28.79 2.91
N ILE A 748 20.86 28.82 2.12
CA ILE A 748 19.49 28.55 2.63
C ILE A 748 19.39 27.15 3.24
N GLN A 749 19.99 26.14 2.60
CA GLN A 749 20.01 24.78 3.14
C GLN A 749 20.85 24.65 4.41
N LEU A 750 21.92 25.44 4.56
CA LEU A 750 22.71 25.47 5.79
C LEU A 750 21.92 26.09 6.94
N ASP A 751 21.26 27.23 6.70
CA ASP A 751 20.42 27.91 7.71
C ASP A 751 19.26 27.01 8.16
N GLU A 752 18.64 26.28 7.22
CA GLU A 752 17.59 25.31 7.54
C GLU A 752 18.10 24.13 8.37
N ASN A 753 19.27 23.60 8.04
CA ASN A 753 19.88 22.53 8.83
C ASN A 753 20.24 23.01 10.24
N GLU A 754 20.72 24.24 10.39
CA GLU A 754 21.00 24.84 11.69
C GLU A 754 19.72 25.04 12.51
N ALA A 755 18.65 25.54 11.88
CA ALA A 755 17.34 25.69 12.52
C ALA A 755 16.74 24.34 12.95
N LEU A 756 16.85 23.31 12.09
CA LEU A 756 16.41 21.95 12.42
C LEU A 756 17.22 21.36 13.57
N LYS A 757 18.53 21.58 13.60
CA LYS A 757 19.39 21.14 14.69
C LYS A 757 19.01 21.80 16.02
N ALA A 758 18.78 23.11 16.02
CA ALA A 758 18.32 23.84 17.21
C ALA A 758 16.94 23.34 17.68
N ALA A 759 16.00 23.11 16.75
CA ALA A 759 14.69 22.55 17.08
C ALA A 759 14.79 21.15 17.69
N LEU A 760 15.66 20.29 17.16
CA LEU A 760 15.93 18.98 17.71
C LEU A 760 16.50 19.06 19.13
N GLU A 761 17.52 19.89 19.37
CA GLU A 761 18.10 20.10 20.69
C GLU A 761 17.08 20.60 21.72
N THR A 762 16.20 21.53 21.34
CA THR A 762 15.13 22.00 22.23
C THR A 762 14.10 20.92 22.55
N THR A 763 13.80 20.04 21.59
CA THR A 763 12.87 18.93 21.78
C THR A 763 13.46 17.86 22.71
N VAL A 764 14.74 17.54 22.53
CA VAL A 764 15.47 16.63 23.42
C VAL A 764 15.47 17.17 24.86
N ARG A 765 15.80 18.45 25.05
CA ARG A 765 15.81 19.07 26.39
C ARG A 765 14.44 19.02 27.07
N LYS A 766 13.36 19.31 26.34
CA LYS A 766 11.99 19.19 26.89
C LYS A 766 11.66 17.77 27.30
N LYS A 767 12.07 16.77 26.50
CA LYS A 767 11.87 15.35 26.85
C LYS A 767 12.68 14.94 28.07
N GLU A 768 13.89 15.47 28.25
CA GLU A 768 14.69 15.26 29.46
C GLU A 768 14.03 15.89 30.70
N GLU A 769 13.48 17.09 30.57
CA GLU A 769 12.73 17.77 31.64
C GLU A 769 11.46 17.01 32.02
N ASP A 770 10.68 16.54 31.04
CA ASP A 770 9.50 15.68 31.27
C ASP A 770 9.91 14.40 32.01
N PHE A 771 10.97 13.73 31.56
CA PHE A 771 11.47 12.50 32.19
C PHE A 771 11.89 12.74 33.64
N LYS A 772 12.53 13.89 33.93
CA LYS A 772 12.89 14.28 35.29
C LYS A 772 11.67 14.52 36.16
N LEU A 773 10.63 15.17 35.65
CA LEU A 773 9.37 15.37 36.38
C LEU A 773 8.67 14.03 36.68
N TYR A 774 8.68 13.09 35.73
CA TYR A 774 8.16 11.74 35.96
C TYR A 774 8.93 10.99 37.03
N GLN A 775 10.26 11.12 37.04
CA GLN A 775 11.10 10.53 38.07
C GLN A 775 10.78 11.12 39.47
N ASP A 776 10.70 12.44 39.57
CA ASP A 776 10.41 13.15 40.82
C ASP A 776 9.01 12.79 41.37
N THR A 777 8.00 12.74 40.50
CA THR A 777 6.64 12.34 40.90
C THR A 777 6.57 10.88 41.34
N MET A 778 7.31 9.99 40.67
CA MET A 778 7.39 8.59 41.08
C MET A 778 8.06 8.43 42.45
N ASP A 779 9.12 9.19 42.72
CA ASP A 779 9.81 9.15 44.00
C ASP A 779 8.96 9.74 45.14
N GLN A 780 8.19 10.82 44.88
CA GLN A 780 7.19 11.32 45.83
C GLN A 780 6.10 10.27 46.14
N VAL A 781 5.59 9.56 45.13
CA VAL A 781 4.59 8.50 45.35
C VAL A 781 5.18 7.36 46.18
N LYS A 782 6.44 6.98 45.95
CA LYS A 782 7.14 5.99 46.78
C LYS A 782 7.24 6.46 48.23
N ASP A 783 7.60 7.72 48.46
CA ASP A 783 7.72 8.28 49.81
C ASP A 783 6.39 8.28 50.56
N ILE A 784 5.29 8.69 49.89
CA ILE A 784 3.93 8.64 50.46
C ILE A 784 3.56 7.20 50.81
N PHE A 785 3.86 6.25 49.93
CA PHE A 785 3.56 4.83 50.16
C PHE A 785 4.36 4.27 51.35
N LEU A 786 5.65 4.60 51.43
CA LEU A 786 6.50 4.23 52.57
C LEU A 786 6.05 4.87 53.88
N GLN A 787 5.49 6.08 53.83
CA GLN A 787 4.92 6.76 54.98
C GLN A 787 3.62 6.10 55.45
N ALA A 788 2.74 5.73 54.51
CA ALA A 788 1.52 4.98 54.81
C ALA A 788 1.81 3.61 55.44
N ILE A 789 2.81 2.88 54.93
CA ILE A 789 3.27 1.62 55.53
C ILE A 789 3.80 1.85 56.96
N ARG A 790 4.55 2.92 57.19
CA ARG A 790 5.06 3.26 58.54
C ARG A 790 3.92 3.57 59.51
N GLN A 791 2.90 4.33 59.09
CA GLN A 791 1.72 4.64 59.91
C GLN A 791 0.92 3.37 60.25
N GLN A 792 0.67 2.51 59.26
CA GLN A 792 -0.02 1.23 59.50
C GLN A 792 0.75 0.31 60.47
N LYS A 793 2.08 0.39 60.48
CA LYS A 793 2.92 -0.37 61.41
C LYS A 793 2.90 0.23 62.83
N GLN A 794 2.76 1.54 62.96
CA GLN A 794 2.60 2.22 64.25
C GLN A 794 1.20 2.00 64.85
N GLU A 795 0.13 1.99 64.05
CA GLU A 795 -1.23 1.71 64.53
C GLU A 795 -1.44 0.26 65.00
N LYS A 796 -0.55 -0.65 64.60
CA LYS A 796 -0.57 -2.08 65.00
C LYS A 796 0.32 -2.40 66.19
N SER A 797 1.12 -1.44 66.67
CA SER A 797 1.94 -1.57 67.88
C SER A 797 1.32 -0.78 69.02
#